data_AF-A0A2M7XLT6-F1
#
_entry.id   AF-A0A2M7XLT6-F1
#
_cell.length_a   1.000
_cell.length_b   1.000
_cell.length_c   1.000
_cell.angle_alpha   90.00
_cell.angle_beta   90.00
_cell.angle_gamma   90.00
#
_symmetry.space_group_name_H-M   'P 1'
#
loop_
_entity.id
_entity.type
_entity.pdbx_description
1 polymer ?
#
loop_
_entity_poly.entity_id
_entity_poly.type
_entity_poly.pdbx_seq_one_letter_code
_entity_poly.pdbx_strand_id
1 'polypeptide(L)'
;KGIFWHDANKIFLSGYRPEERIKLINVIFEKFKEDYGYYPKSVGAWHVDAYSAEYMQKKYSVTGVLICADQFGTDNYQIWGGWWGTPHYPSKFNILTPAQTRKNKLDLIVFWWAARDPDLGYGGSVDESTYSVQVNDYLRHGLGIDYFKKLMDVYLTNKENQFNQLTVGLENDADWQAFSDGYGKQLEEIGRRKKDKEIDSLTMKDFSSWYKNRFSSLSPDHQIENWYMSTSFRVGLSDIGGRKVIRDLRIYNEAWPEANLLTANPWGTLSLNNPYKIDTVRFANSAFKEDFEISRNSLVKRFGKQKLPFVFSKVYLGFWCFILLLLLAIFLKKNLPLLFLIIFGSAGLSLPMVKSGLVYPFGMGFWGPNGHDGIWHIALINQLAKFSFGNPVFAGSSLANYHFGFDLLAAVLSRLTGIIPVNLYFQILPPVMAVLIGILTFKFVEKWTLSKKASWWATFFVYFGGSWGWLISLVRYGKLGGESTFWANQAVSTLINPPYALSLIILLSGLIKLLDYLKKPDKKNLLICALFFGVLIQVKVYVGVIVLGSLFCSWLAALIFYRVKAKDFFSLKIFSLFLCTLFFAAVVFLPFNLKATSLLVFSPLWFSRTMIAYSDRLGWFKLENARLAYFHSGEWLKWLLAEGLALTIFILGNLGTRIVGVCYGGLWWRRKKKISEIESFLLFFLVISLVLPLLFIQKSNPWNTIQFFYYFQFMLAIFAGVVVGKYCKVGVLLIGLTLMTTFTTLKNDYWPGRPPARVSIEELEALEFLSKQPEGVILTFPHDFSWYNKFSEPRPLYAYETTAYVSALGSKQTFLEDEMNLNITGYNWQSRREESQRFFLTADQDWGRNFLNANNIKYIYLVKGQR
;
A
#
# COMPACT_ATOMS: atom_id res chain seq x y z
N LYS A 1 11.94 20.91 -9.12
CA LYS A 1 13.11 20.53 -8.29
C LYS A 1 13.67 21.82 -7.71
N GLY A 2 14.22 21.81 -6.50
CA GLY A 2 14.69 23.02 -5.81
C GLY A 2 15.58 23.92 -6.67
N ILE A 3 15.58 25.23 -6.38
CA ILE A 3 16.28 26.25 -7.18
C ILE A 3 17.75 26.34 -6.78
N PHE A 4 18.08 26.11 -5.50
CA PHE A 4 19.39 26.41 -4.92
C PHE A 4 20.23 25.15 -4.71
N TRP A 5 21.56 25.31 -4.63
CA TRP A 5 22.48 24.18 -4.41
C TRP A 5 22.35 23.61 -3.00
N HIS A 6 22.06 24.48 -2.02
CA HIS A 6 21.79 24.16 -0.62
C HIS A 6 20.35 23.65 -0.39
N ASP A 7 19.64 23.20 -1.42
CA ASP A 7 18.35 22.57 -1.20
C ASP A 7 18.56 21.14 -0.67
N ALA A 8 17.80 20.74 0.37
CA ALA A 8 17.95 19.45 1.04
C ALA A 8 17.88 18.24 0.10
N ASN A 9 17.06 18.31 -0.96
CA ASN A 9 16.94 17.25 -1.95
C ASN A 9 18.12 17.17 -2.94
N LYS A 10 19.14 18.02 -2.81
CA LYS A 10 20.35 18.05 -3.62
C LYS A 10 21.61 17.88 -2.78
N ILE A 11 21.71 18.60 -1.67
CA ILE A 11 22.94 18.62 -0.86
C ILE A 11 23.08 17.38 0.03
N PHE A 12 21.97 16.77 0.46
CA PHE A 12 21.99 15.58 1.33
C PHE A 12 21.75 14.29 0.56
N LEU A 13 22.37 13.21 1.04
CA LEU A 13 22.16 11.85 0.53
C LEU A 13 20.68 11.44 0.59
N SER A 14 19.94 11.91 1.59
CA SER A 14 18.50 11.65 1.73
C SER A 14 17.67 12.17 0.55
N GLY A 15 18.18 13.14 -0.23
CA GLY A 15 17.60 13.62 -1.49
C GLY A 15 17.63 12.62 -2.64
N TYR A 16 18.41 11.54 -2.52
CA TYR A 16 18.61 10.52 -3.54
C TYR A 16 18.02 9.18 -3.12
N ARG A 17 17.76 8.29 -4.10
CA ARG A 17 17.31 6.92 -3.81
C ARG A 17 18.44 6.10 -3.19
N PRO A 18 18.17 5.06 -2.40
CA PRO A 18 19.21 4.22 -1.78
C PRO A 18 20.29 3.72 -2.74
N GLU A 19 19.90 3.32 -3.95
CA GLU A 19 20.81 2.88 -5.02
C GLU A 19 21.72 4.00 -5.55
N GLU A 20 21.28 5.26 -5.51
CA GLU A 20 22.04 6.44 -5.90
C GLU A 20 22.96 6.89 -4.77
N ARG A 21 22.49 6.85 -3.51
CA ARG A 21 23.31 7.11 -2.32
C ARG A 21 24.56 6.24 -2.31
N ILE A 22 24.39 4.94 -2.55
CA ILE A 22 25.50 3.98 -2.65
C ILE A 22 26.54 4.41 -3.70
N LYS A 23 26.09 4.88 -4.87
CA LYS A 23 27.00 5.33 -5.94
C LYS A 23 27.76 6.59 -5.52
N LEU A 24 27.07 7.58 -4.95
CA LEU A 24 27.68 8.82 -4.47
C LEU A 24 28.74 8.55 -3.40
N ILE A 25 28.41 7.72 -2.41
CA ILE A 25 29.34 7.31 -1.34
C ILE A 25 30.56 6.62 -1.94
N ASN A 26 30.38 5.66 -2.84
CA ASN A 26 31.51 4.95 -3.44
C ASN A 26 32.46 5.90 -4.17
N VAL A 27 31.93 6.80 -4.99
CA VAL A 27 32.75 7.74 -5.77
C VAL A 27 33.58 8.63 -4.84
N ILE A 28 32.97 9.19 -3.79
CA ILE A 28 33.68 10.07 -2.84
C ILE A 28 34.73 9.29 -2.05
N PHE A 29 34.42 8.06 -1.62
CA PHE A 29 35.34 7.24 -0.83
C PHE A 29 36.52 6.70 -1.65
N GLU A 30 36.30 6.30 -2.90
CA GLU A 30 37.40 5.93 -3.78
C GLU A 30 38.30 7.14 -4.07
N LYS A 31 37.71 8.32 -4.30
CA LYS A 31 38.50 9.55 -4.50
C LYS A 31 39.32 9.91 -3.26
N PHE A 32 38.71 9.86 -2.07
CA PHE A 32 39.43 10.07 -0.81
C PHE A 32 40.61 9.10 -0.65
N LYS A 33 40.41 7.81 -0.98
CA LYS A 33 41.49 6.83 -0.90
C LYS A 33 42.59 7.07 -1.93
N GLU A 34 42.26 7.53 -3.13
CA GLU A 34 43.25 7.94 -4.14
C GLU A 34 44.13 9.06 -3.60
N ASP A 35 43.53 10.06 -2.94
CA ASP A 35 44.24 11.26 -2.49
C ASP A 35 45.01 11.03 -1.17
N TYR A 36 44.50 10.19 -0.25
CA TYR A 36 45.06 10.00 1.11
C TYR A 36 45.61 8.60 1.40
N GLY A 37 45.42 7.62 0.51
CA GLY A 37 45.93 6.25 0.66
C GLY A 37 45.12 5.33 1.59
N TYR A 38 44.06 5.83 2.24
CA TYR A 38 43.18 5.05 3.11
C TYR A 38 41.72 5.54 3.03
N TYR A 39 40.75 4.72 3.43
CA TYR A 39 39.34 5.14 3.52
C TYR A 39 39.07 5.90 4.82
N PRO A 40 38.20 6.94 4.80
CA PRO A 40 37.92 7.74 5.98
C PRO A 40 37.29 6.90 7.09
N LYS A 41 37.65 7.18 8.35
CA LYS A 41 37.08 6.51 9.54
C LYS A 41 35.99 7.33 10.21
N SER A 42 35.90 8.61 9.91
CA SER A 42 34.82 9.48 10.34
C SER A 42 34.35 10.32 9.16
N VAL A 43 33.06 10.61 9.11
CA VAL A 43 32.44 11.47 8.08
C VAL A 43 31.54 12.49 8.76
N GLY A 44 31.24 13.60 8.08
CA GLY A 44 30.37 14.64 8.62
C GLY A 44 29.60 15.37 7.53
N ALA A 45 28.35 15.70 7.84
CA ALA A 45 27.50 16.60 7.08
C ALA A 45 26.43 17.15 8.02
N TRP A 46 25.65 18.15 7.60
CA TRP A 46 24.50 18.60 8.40
C TRP A 46 23.55 17.44 8.72
N HIS A 47 23.32 16.56 7.73
CA HIS A 47 22.55 15.33 7.87
C HIS A 47 23.20 14.16 7.14
N VAL A 48 23.29 13.02 7.85
CA VAL A 48 23.64 11.71 7.27
C VAL A 48 22.56 10.72 7.70
N ASP A 49 21.81 10.18 6.73
CA ASP A 49 20.72 9.24 7.02
C ASP A 49 21.23 7.87 7.51
N ALA A 50 20.38 7.16 8.26
CA ALA A 50 20.77 5.89 8.87
C ALA A 50 21.14 4.80 7.86
N TYR A 51 20.53 4.81 6.66
CA TYR A 51 20.85 3.84 5.60
C TYR A 51 22.25 4.10 5.03
N SER A 52 22.57 5.35 4.72
CA SER A 52 23.90 5.76 4.25
C SER A 52 24.97 5.48 5.31
N ALA A 53 24.67 5.79 6.58
CA ALA A 53 25.55 5.51 7.70
C ALA A 53 25.82 4.00 7.86
N GLU A 54 24.78 3.15 7.72
CA GLU A 54 24.94 1.69 7.74
C GLU A 54 25.84 1.19 6.62
N TYR A 55 25.63 1.69 5.39
CA TYR A 55 26.44 1.30 4.24
C TYR A 55 27.91 1.69 4.41
N MET A 56 28.18 2.92 4.85
CA MET A 56 29.54 3.40 5.13
C MET A 56 30.24 2.59 6.22
N GLN A 57 29.51 2.23 7.28
CA GLN A 57 30.03 1.38 8.35
C GLN A 57 30.35 -0.04 7.84
N LYS A 58 29.42 -0.69 7.14
CA LYS A 58 29.61 -2.07 6.68
C LYS A 58 30.68 -2.21 5.62
N LYS A 59 30.74 -1.29 4.65
CA LYS A 59 31.67 -1.39 3.52
C LYS A 59 33.03 -0.78 3.81
N TYR A 60 33.06 0.40 4.45
CA TYR A 60 34.29 1.19 4.61
C TYR A 60 34.79 1.23 6.07
N SER A 61 34.08 0.57 6.99
CA SER A 61 34.41 0.55 8.42
C SER A 61 34.51 1.96 9.03
N VAL A 62 33.59 2.85 8.61
CA VAL A 62 33.39 4.15 9.27
C VAL A 62 32.95 3.91 10.71
N THR A 63 33.59 4.58 11.66
CA THR A 63 33.36 4.42 13.10
C THR A 63 32.58 5.57 13.72
N GLY A 64 32.60 6.75 13.09
CA GLY A 64 31.94 7.96 13.58
C GLY A 64 31.27 8.76 12.47
N VAL A 65 30.11 9.34 12.77
CA VAL A 65 29.34 10.22 11.88
C VAL A 65 28.99 11.50 12.63
N LEU A 66 29.38 12.65 12.09
CA LEU A 66 28.99 13.96 12.60
C LEU A 66 27.70 14.42 11.89
N ILE A 67 26.69 14.80 12.66
CA ILE A 67 25.45 15.43 12.18
C ILE A 67 25.16 16.71 12.96
N CYS A 68 24.29 17.57 12.43
CA CYS A 68 23.91 18.77 13.15
C CYS A 68 23.10 18.45 14.42
N ALA A 69 23.37 19.16 15.51
CA ALA A 69 22.67 19.12 16.78
C ALA A 69 21.17 19.44 16.61
N ASP A 70 20.37 19.11 17.62
CA ASP A 70 18.91 19.36 17.63
C ASP A 70 18.60 20.84 17.37
N GLN A 71 17.91 21.14 16.27
CA GLN A 71 17.42 22.47 15.89
C GLN A 71 16.02 22.37 15.31
N PHE A 72 15.14 23.27 15.73
CA PHE A 72 13.76 23.27 15.23
C PHE A 72 13.66 23.81 13.81
N GLY A 73 14.50 24.77 13.42
CA GLY A 73 14.53 25.30 12.07
C GLY A 73 15.64 26.32 11.83
N THR A 74 16.62 25.94 11.01
CA THR A 74 17.69 26.80 10.48
C THR A 74 17.92 26.44 9.02
N ASP A 75 18.04 27.43 8.13
CA ASP A 75 18.32 27.24 6.69
C ASP A 75 17.41 26.23 5.98
N ASN A 76 16.11 26.23 6.30
CA ASN A 76 15.12 25.27 5.78
C ASN A 76 15.34 23.81 6.24
N TYR A 77 16.21 23.59 7.23
CA TYR A 77 16.48 22.29 7.83
C TYR A 77 16.02 22.22 9.28
N GLN A 78 15.28 21.17 9.58
CA GLN A 78 14.84 20.80 10.91
C GLN A 78 15.39 19.41 11.26
N ILE A 79 16.10 19.33 12.38
CA ILE A 79 16.60 18.09 13.00
C ILE A 79 16.16 18.15 14.46
N TRP A 80 15.09 17.44 14.80
CA TRP A 80 14.44 17.60 16.11
C TRP A 80 14.11 16.24 16.71
N GLY A 81 14.34 16.08 18.01
CA GLY A 81 13.98 14.85 18.69
C GLY A 81 15.12 13.85 18.95
N GLY A 82 16.36 14.18 18.64
CA GLY A 82 17.55 13.38 18.97
C GLY A 82 18.03 13.55 20.41
N TRP A 83 19.17 12.95 20.76
CA TRP A 83 19.84 13.29 22.01
C TRP A 83 20.39 14.73 21.95
N TRP A 84 20.29 15.45 23.05
CA TRP A 84 20.76 16.83 23.15
C TRP A 84 22.29 16.89 23.21
N GLY A 85 22.94 16.99 22.05
CA GLY A 85 24.36 17.32 21.95
C GLY A 85 25.36 16.27 22.48
N THR A 86 24.92 15.04 22.77
CA THR A 86 25.79 13.97 23.32
C THR A 86 25.87 12.71 22.43
N PRO A 87 27.05 12.08 22.26
CA PRO A 87 27.22 10.94 21.38
C PRO A 87 26.45 9.67 21.74
N HIS A 88 25.92 8.99 20.71
CA HIS A 88 25.18 7.75 20.86
C HIS A 88 25.39 6.75 19.72
N TYR A 89 25.05 5.47 19.99
CA TYR A 89 24.80 4.48 18.95
C TYR A 89 23.38 4.67 18.40
N PRO A 90 23.21 4.96 17.11
CA PRO A 90 21.89 5.12 16.53
C PRO A 90 21.25 3.77 16.20
N SER A 91 19.92 3.78 16.04
CA SER A 91 19.19 2.70 15.38
C SER A 91 19.51 2.70 13.89
N LYS A 92 19.65 1.52 13.29
CA LYS A 92 19.77 1.38 11.82
C LYS A 92 18.56 1.90 11.04
N PHE A 93 17.45 2.20 11.72
CA PHE A 93 16.26 2.77 11.09
C PHE A 93 16.23 4.30 11.17
N ASN A 94 16.93 4.91 12.12
CA ASN A 94 16.85 6.35 12.35
C ASN A 94 18.08 6.87 13.11
N ILE A 95 18.81 7.81 12.47
CA ILE A 95 20.09 8.31 12.98
C ILE A 95 19.93 9.11 14.29
N LEU A 96 18.77 9.75 14.47
CA LEU A 96 18.46 10.55 15.67
C LEU A 96 17.99 9.69 16.84
N THR A 97 17.54 8.45 16.58
CA THR A 97 17.00 7.57 17.62
C THR A 97 18.10 6.66 18.16
N PRO A 98 18.37 6.63 19.48
CA PRO A 98 19.33 5.69 20.05
C PRO A 98 18.88 4.24 19.88
N ALA A 99 19.84 3.34 19.69
CA ALA A 99 19.58 1.91 19.66
C ALA A 99 19.11 1.42 21.04
N GLN A 100 18.06 0.59 21.05
CA GLN A 100 17.54 -0.05 22.27
C GLN A 100 17.92 -1.53 22.33
N THR A 101 18.31 -2.13 21.20
CA THR A 101 18.73 -3.53 21.12
C THR A 101 19.99 -3.69 20.27
N ARG A 102 20.82 -4.68 20.59
CA ARG A 102 22.02 -5.02 19.81
C ARG A 102 21.71 -5.36 18.34
N LYS A 103 20.51 -5.90 18.07
CA LYS A 103 20.05 -6.26 16.72
C LYS A 103 19.82 -5.05 15.81
N ASN A 104 19.39 -3.94 16.39
CA ASN A 104 19.07 -2.72 15.66
C ASN A 104 20.12 -1.63 15.85
N LYS A 105 21.12 -1.86 16.72
CA LYS A 105 22.29 -1.01 16.88
C LYS A 105 23.08 -0.90 15.58
N LEU A 106 23.27 0.32 15.12
CA LEU A 106 24.29 0.65 14.13
C LEU A 106 25.63 0.78 14.87
N ASP A 107 26.63 -0.03 14.50
CA ASP A 107 27.91 -0.05 15.20
C ASP A 107 28.83 1.08 14.72
N LEU A 108 28.41 2.32 14.94
CA LEU A 108 29.15 3.57 14.78
C LEU A 108 28.60 4.62 15.75
N ILE A 109 29.37 5.68 16.00
CA ILE A 109 29.00 6.74 16.95
C ILE A 109 28.49 7.96 16.19
N VAL A 110 27.33 8.48 16.59
CA VAL A 110 26.84 9.79 16.14
C VAL A 110 27.45 10.86 17.03
N PHE A 111 27.98 11.91 16.41
CA PHE A 111 28.49 13.12 17.07
C PHE A 111 27.63 14.31 16.63
N TRP A 112 27.48 15.31 17.50
CA TRP A 112 26.61 16.45 17.27
C TRP A 112 27.38 17.74 17.01
N TRP A 113 26.93 18.51 16.03
CA TRP A 113 27.50 19.80 15.60
C TRP A 113 26.45 20.91 15.48
N ALA A 114 26.60 22.11 16.02
CA ALA A 114 27.41 22.48 17.15
C ALA A 114 26.56 22.31 18.42
N ALA A 115 27.18 21.86 19.51
CA ALA A 115 26.49 21.71 20.78
C ALA A 115 25.85 23.06 21.20
N ARG A 116 24.61 23.00 21.71
CA ARG A 116 23.77 24.17 21.99
C ARG A 116 23.59 24.38 23.47
N ASP A 117 23.39 25.62 23.87
CA ASP A 117 22.98 25.94 25.24
C ASP A 117 21.70 25.16 25.58
N PRO A 118 21.70 24.36 26.66
CA PRO A 118 20.57 23.51 26.98
C PRO A 118 19.28 24.29 27.26
N ASP A 119 19.37 25.57 27.64
CA ASP A 119 18.21 26.41 27.90
C ASP A 119 17.91 27.36 26.74
N LEU A 120 18.89 28.20 26.38
CA LEU A 120 18.71 29.23 25.34
C LEU A 120 18.66 28.64 23.92
N GLY A 121 19.24 27.46 23.73
CA GLY A 121 19.23 26.73 22.47
C GLY A 121 17.91 26.05 22.13
N TYR A 122 17.00 25.94 23.10
CA TYR A 122 15.70 25.28 22.92
C TYR A 122 14.63 26.28 22.50
N GLY A 123 14.38 26.37 21.19
CA GLY A 123 13.37 27.26 20.64
C GLY A 123 12.91 26.91 19.23
N GLY A 124 12.01 27.74 18.70
CA GLY A 124 11.33 27.52 17.43
C GLY A 124 11.96 28.21 16.23
N SER A 125 13.02 28.99 16.42
CA SER A 125 13.62 29.80 15.36
C SER A 125 15.14 29.64 15.26
N VAL A 126 15.71 30.33 14.28
CA VAL A 126 17.16 30.45 14.09
C VAL A 126 17.81 31.15 15.28
N ASP A 127 17.10 32.11 15.89
CA ASP A 127 17.66 32.90 17.00
C ASP A 127 18.07 31.99 18.16
N GLU A 128 17.13 31.16 18.66
CA GLU A 128 17.43 30.19 19.71
C GLU A 128 18.45 29.15 19.21
N SER A 129 18.32 28.67 17.97
CA SER A 129 19.22 27.65 17.42
C SER A 129 20.69 28.10 17.30
N THR A 130 20.98 29.40 17.41
CA THR A 130 22.33 29.99 17.35
C THR A 130 22.92 30.30 18.74
N TYR A 131 22.27 29.90 19.83
CA TYR A 131 22.94 29.82 21.14
C TYR A 131 23.79 28.55 21.20
N SER A 132 24.95 28.56 20.54
CA SER A 132 25.82 27.39 20.39
C SER A 132 27.29 27.67 20.69
N VAL A 133 28.13 26.62 20.62
CA VAL A 133 29.59 26.74 20.75
C VAL A 133 30.30 27.34 19.54
N GLN A 134 29.63 27.58 18.40
CA GLN A 134 30.31 28.19 17.24
C GLN A 134 30.57 29.69 17.48
N VAL A 135 31.70 30.16 16.96
CA VAL A 135 32.13 31.57 17.13
C VAL A 135 31.15 32.54 16.46
N ASN A 136 30.75 32.26 15.22
CA ASN A 136 29.75 33.02 14.47
C ASN A 136 28.39 33.10 15.19
N ASP A 137 28.03 32.03 15.91
CA ASP A 137 26.76 31.90 16.61
C ASP A 137 26.70 32.79 17.85
N TYR A 138 27.60 32.61 18.83
CA TYR A 138 27.51 33.40 20.06
C TYR A 138 27.91 34.86 19.87
N LEU A 139 28.79 35.20 18.91
CA LEU A 139 29.10 36.61 18.60
C LEU A 139 27.87 37.37 18.10
N ARG A 140 26.96 36.70 17.37
CA ARG A 140 25.68 37.28 16.93
C ARG A 140 24.82 37.76 18.09
N HIS A 141 24.94 37.10 19.24
CA HIS A 141 24.21 37.42 20.48
C HIS A 141 24.97 38.44 21.36
N GLY A 142 26.07 39.02 20.87
CA GLY A 142 26.92 39.91 21.66
C GLY A 142 27.68 39.20 22.78
N LEU A 143 27.80 37.87 22.70
CA LEU A 143 28.50 37.04 23.66
C LEU A 143 29.96 36.82 23.20
N GLY A 144 30.81 36.34 24.10
CA GLY A 144 32.23 36.14 23.81
C GLY A 144 32.80 34.85 24.41
N ILE A 145 34.12 34.82 24.59
CA ILE A 145 34.84 33.64 25.07
C ILE A 145 34.32 33.09 26.43
N ASP A 146 33.80 33.95 27.30
CA ASP A 146 33.25 33.51 28.59
C ASP A 146 31.96 32.70 28.45
N TYR A 147 31.16 33.00 27.43
CA TYR A 147 30.00 32.17 27.08
C TYR A 147 30.43 30.81 26.53
N PHE A 148 31.48 30.77 25.70
CA PHE A 148 32.07 29.51 25.26
C PHE A 148 32.60 28.68 26.44
N LYS A 149 33.29 29.30 27.40
CA LYS A 149 33.74 28.62 28.64
C LYS A 149 32.56 28.05 29.45
N LYS A 150 31.47 28.82 29.61
CA LYS A 150 30.22 28.35 30.22
C LYS A 150 29.72 27.08 29.52
N LEU A 151 29.66 27.07 28.18
CA LEU A 151 29.21 25.89 27.44
C LEU A 151 30.20 24.72 27.57
N MET A 152 31.51 24.96 27.61
CA MET A 152 32.48 23.91 27.95
C MET A 152 32.17 23.29 29.30
N ASP A 153 31.88 24.10 30.32
CA ASP A 153 31.57 23.61 31.66
C ASP A 153 30.28 22.77 31.68
N VAL A 154 29.22 23.26 31.02
CA VAL A 154 27.93 22.55 30.84
C VAL A 154 28.13 21.13 30.26
N TYR A 155 28.99 21.00 29.26
CA TYR A 155 29.17 19.73 28.54
C TYR A 155 30.28 18.84 29.11
N LEU A 156 31.26 19.38 29.85
CA LEU A 156 32.47 18.65 30.23
C LEU A 156 32.62 18.33 31.73
N THR A 157 31.82 18.95 32.62
CA THR A 157 32.06 18.87 34.07
C THR A 157 31.12 17.95 34.87
N ASN A 158 30.04 17.44 34.26
CA ASN A 158 29.09 16.60 34.98
C ASN A 158 29.72 15.26 35.40
N LYS A 159 29.86 15.04 36.72
CA LYS A 159 30.52 13.86 37.30
C LYS A 159 29.62 12.62 37.37
N GLU A 160 28.30 12.78 37.22
CA GLU A 160 27.35 11.66 37.21
C GLU A 160 27.37 10.92 35.86
N ASN A 161 27.80 11.60 34.80
CA ASN A 161 27.96 10.97 33.50
C ASN A 161 29.16 10.02 33.48
N GLN A 162 29.01 8.87 32.83
CA GLN A 162 30.12 7.94 32.62
C GLN A 162 31.20 8.46 31.67
N PHE A 163 30.89 9.52 30.92
CA PHE A 163 31.77 10.22 30.01
C PHE A 163 31.18 11.60 29.71
N ASN A 164 32.02 12.56 29.38
CA ASN A 164 31.59 13.86 28.87
C ASN A 164 32.27 14.13 27.51
N GLN A 165 31.58 14.82 26.61
CA GLN A 165 32.10 15.08 25.27
C GLN A 165 31.54 16.39 24.73
N LEU A 166 32.41 17.16 24.07
CA LEU A 166 32.03 18.36 23.34
C LEU A 166 32.73 18.36 21.98
N THR A 167 31.99 18.65 20.92
CA THR A 167 32.54 18.89 19.58
C THR A 167 32.64 20.39 19.35
N VAL A 168 33.84 20.87 19.03
CA VAL A 168 34.11 22.28 18.72
C VAL A 168 34.67 22.38 17.31
N GLY A 169 34.24 23.42 16.58
CA GLY A 169 34.86 23.84 15.34
C GLY A 169 34.13 25.04 14.74
N LEU A 170 34.50 25.39 13.51
CA LEU A 170 33.98 26.54 12.77
C LEU A 170 33.60 26.15 11.33
N GLU A 171 32.49 26.67 10.83
CA GLU A 171 32.08 26.52 9.43
C GLU A 171 32.94 27.42 8.53
N ASN A 172 33.43 26.88 7.40
CA ASN A 172 34.47 27.51 6.58
C ASN A 172 33.91 28.38 5.43
N ASP A 173 32.62 28.66 5.42
CA ASP A 173 31.94 29.57 4.50
C ASP A 173 31.81 31.00 5.07
N ALA A 174 32.17 31.18 6.34
CA ALA A 174 32.12 32.45 7.05
C ALA A 174 33.36 33.32 6.77
N ASP A 175 33.25 34.65 6.90
CA ASP A 175 34.38 35.57 6.73
C ASP A 175 35.47 35.28 7.78
N TRP A 176 36.56 34.66 7.35
CA TRP A 176 37.68 34.29 8.22
C TRP A 176 38.22 35.48 9.02
N GLN A 177 38.22 36.68 8.44
CA GLN A 177 38.70 37.87 9.15
C GLN A 177 37.81 38.21 10.36
N ALA A 178 36.50 38.00 10.24
CA ALA A 178 35.55 38.28 11.31
C ALA A 178 35.63 37.29 12.48
N PHE A 179 36.02 36.03 12.23
CA PHE A 179 35.94 34.95 13.23
C PHE A 179 37.28 34.39 13.71
N SER A 180 38.39 34.70 13.03
CA SER A 180 39.72 34.16 13.35
C SER A 180 40.18 34.44 14.78
N ASP A 181 39.98 35.65 15.30
CA ASP A 181 40.32 36.01 16.69
C ASP A 181 39.49 35.22 17.71
N GLY A 182 38.17 35.15 17.51
CA GLY A 182 37.28 34.40 18.39
C GLY A 182 37.59 32.90 18.38
N TYR A 183 37.86 32.33 17.21
CA TYR A 183 38.25 30.92 17.08
C TYR A 183 39.63 30.64 17.68
N GLY A 184 40.59 31.57 17.50
CA GLY A 184 41.89 31.51 18.16
C GLY A 184 41.76 31.41 19.68
N LYS A 185 40.92 32.28 20.29
CA LYS A 185 40.63 32.24 21.73
C LYS A 185 40.00 30.93 22.19
N GLN A 186 39.14 30.30 21.38
CA GLN A 186 38.62 28.96 21.69
C GLN A 186 39.73 27.92 21.75
N LEU A 187 40.63 27.92 20.76
CA LEU A 187 41.76 26.98 20.70
C LEU A 187 42.75 27.20 21.85
N GLU A 188 42.99 28.46 22.25
CA GLU A 188 43.81 28.80 23.42
C GLU A 188 43.21 28.24 24.71
N GLU A 189 41.91 28.42 24.94
CA GLU A 189 41.24 27.89 26.14
C GLU A 189 41.22 26.35 26.16
N ILE A 190 40.95 25.70 25.02
CA ILE A 190 41.04 24.24 24.88
C ILE A 190 42.48 23.78 25.19
N GLY A 191 43.48 24.48 24.65
CA GLY A 191 44.90 24.20 24.88
C GLY A 191 45.29 24.33 26.35
N ARG A 192 44.78 25.37 27.03
CA ARG A 192 44.97 25.58 28.47
C ARG A 192 44.38 24.43 29.28
N ARG A 193 43.09 24.13 29.10
CA ARG A 193 42.41 23.04 29.85
C ARG A 193 43.04 21.66 29.61
N LYS A 194 43.55 21.42 28.39
CA LYS A 194 44.33 20.21 28.09
C LYS A 194 45.65 20.17 28.86
N LYS A 195 46.40 21.28 28.91
CA LYS A 195 47.65 21.38 29.68
C LYS A 195 47.42 21.15 31.18
N ASP A 196 46.30 21.67 31.68
CA ASP A 196 45.87 21.54 33.08
C ASP A 196 45.25 20.15 33.37
N LYS A 197 45.19 19.26 32.37
CA LYS A 197 44.65 17.89 32.45
C LYS A 197 43.17 17.84 32.85
N GLU A 198 42.43 18.90 32.57
CA GLU A 198 40.98 18.95 32.76
C GLU A 198 40.24 18.19 31.64
N ILE A 199 40.81 18.18 30.43
CA ILE A 199 40.21 17.58 29.24
C ILE A 199 41.25 16.86 28.38
N ASP A 200 40.78 15.91 27.56
CA ASP A 200 41.54 15.32 26.46
C ASP A 200 41.01 15.81 25.11
N SER A 201 41.89 15.89 24.12
CA SER A 201 41.53 16.19 22.73
C SER A 201 41.75 14.96 21.86
N LEU A 202 40.67 14.38 21.35
CA LEU A 202 40.67 13.14 20.58
C LEU A 202 40.12 13.36 19.17
N THR A 203 40.60 12.57 18.21
CA THR A 203 39.92 12.47 16.92
C THR A 203 38.60 11.72 17.10
N MET A 204 37.61 11.95 16.21
CA MET A 204 36.36 11.18 16.22
C MET A 204 36.61 9.67 16.12
N LYS A 205 37.66 9.24 15.40
CA LYS A 205 38.06 7.82 15.29
C LYS A 205 38.49 7.28 16.65
N ASP A 206 39.35 8.01 17.36
CA ASP A 206 39.91 7.54 18.63
C ASP A 206 38.83 7.55 19.72
N PHE A 207 37.99 8.59 19.79
CA PHE A 207 36.82 8.60 20.67
C PHE A 207 35.87 7.45 20.34
N SER A 208 35.56 7.21 19.07
CA SER A 208 34.69 6.10 18.66
C SER A 208 35.26 4.74 19.09
N SER A 209 36.58 4.57 18.99
CA SER A 209 37.26 3.33 19.39
C SER A 209 37.19 3.14 20.90
N TRP A 210 37.48 4.19 21.67
CA TRP A 210 37.34 4.19 23.13
C TRP A 210 35.90 3.91 23.55
N TYR A 211 34.92 4.60 22.95
CA TYR A 211 33.50 4.45 23.27
C TYR A 211 33.02 3.02 23.00
N LYS A 212 33.43 2.42 21.87
CA LYS A 212 33.11 1.01 21.54
C LYS A 212 33.70 0.02 22.51
N ASN A 213 34.92 0.25 22.97
CA ASN A 213 35.55 -0.62 23.95
C ASN A 213 34.89 -0.50 25.33
N ARG A 214 34.51 0.73 25.73
CA ARG A 214 33.87 0.99 27.02
C ARG A 214 32.40 0.56 27.05
N PHE A 215 31.66 0.79 25.97
CA PHE A 215 30.21 0.61 25.87
C PHE A 215 29.84 -0.38 24.75
N SER A 216 30.27 -1.64 24.87
CA SER A 216 30.10 -2.64 23.80
C SER A 216 28.63 -2.95 23.42
N SER A 217 27.70 -2.77 24.36
CA SER A 217 26.30 -3.15 24.19
C SER A 217 25.43 -2.05 23.59
N LEU A 218 25.20 -0.97 24.32
CA LEU A 218 24.35 0.18 23.98
C LEU A 218 24.93 1.44 24.64
N SER A 219 24.43 2.61 24.25
CA SER A 219 24.86 3.88 24.83
C SER A 219 24.43 3.97 26.30
N PRO A 220 25.27 4.50 27.19
CA PRO A 220 24.90 4.75 28.58
C PRO A 220 23.92 5.93 28.66
N ASP A 221 23.19 6.02 29.76
CA ASP A 221 22.37 7.20 30.05
C ASP A 221 23.27 8.43 30.26
N HIS A 222 22.72 9.60 29.97
CA HIS A 222 23.48 10.85 29.94
C HIS A 222 22.62 12.03 30.38
N GLN A 223 23.23 12.98 31.09
CA GLN A 223 22.60 14.19 31.55
C GLN A 223 23.42 15.42 31.19
N ILE A 224 22.76 16.42 30.59
CA ILE A 224 23.33 17.75 30.34
C ILE A 224 22.38 18.75 30.99
N GLU A 225 22.81 19.33 32.12
CA GLU A 225 21.99 20.25 32.93
C GLU A 225 20.60 19.66 33.24
N ASN A 226 19.56 20.30 32.70
CA ASN A 226 18.14 19.96 32.83
C ASN A 226 17.64 18.95 31.79
N TRP A 227 18.52 18.35 31.00
CA TRP A 227 18.20 17.32 30.00
C TRP A 227 18.65 15.94 30.45
N TYR A 228 17.73 14.99 30.46
CA TYR A 228 17.95 13.59 30.79
C TYR A 228 17.71 12.72 29.58
N MET A 229 18.70 11.90 29.19
CA MET A 229 18.66 11.09 28.00
C MET A 229 19.03 9.65 28.31
N SER A 230 18.23 8.73 27.79
CA SER A 230 18.50 7.29 27.80
C SER A 230 18.25 6.72 26.41
N THR A 231 18.60 5.45 26.22
CA THR A 231 18.24 4.72 24.99
C THR A 231 16.72 4.64 24.78
N SER A 232 15.93 4.89 25.83
CA SER A 232 14.47 4.72 25.83
C SER A 232 13.68 6.02 25.76
N PHE A 233 14.27 7.14 26.17
CA PHE A 233 13.58 8.44 26.18
C PHE A 233 14.57 9.62 26.22
N ARG A 234 14.06 10.82 25.94
CA ARG A 234 14.67 12.09 26.37
C ARG A 234 13.63 12.93 27.12
N VAL A 235 14.08 13.69 28.12
CA VAL A 235 13.27 14.69 28.83
C VAL A 235 14.06 15.98 28.96
N GLY A 236 13.48 17.11 28.56
CA GLY A 236 13.97 18.44 28.86
C GLY A 236 13.10 19.09 29.92
N LEU A 237 13.70 19.57 31.01
CA LEU A 237 13.01 20.27 32.09
C LEU A 237 13.22 21.79 31.99
N SER A 238 12.32 22.57 32.54
CA SER A 238 12.46 24.02 32.73
C SER A 238 11.83 24.42 34.07
N ASP A 239 12.24 25.55 34.62
CA ASP A 239 11.63 26.13 35.82
C ASP A 239 10.73 27.30 35.41
N ILE A 240 9.42 27.15 35.62
CA ILE A 240 8.44 28.21 35.37
C ILE A 240 7.76 28.57 36.69
N GLY A 241 8.15 29.72 37.26
CA GLY A 241 7.56 30.23 38.50
C GLY A 241 7.86 29.40 39.74
N GLY A 242 9.08 28.83 39.84
CA GLY A 242 9.52 27.99 40.96
C GLY A 242 8.99 26.56 40.89
N ARG A 243 8.57 26.11 39.70
CA ARG A 243 8.02 24.76 39.46
C ARG A 243 8.74 24.13 38.28
N LYS A 244 9.30 22.94 38.51
CA LYS A 244 9.85 22.10 37.45
C LYS A 244 8.74 21.59 36.54
N VAL A 245 8.90 21.87 35.25
CA VAL A 245 8.00 21.41 34.20
C VAL A 245 8.78 20.67 33.12
N ILE A 246 8.14 19.68 32.51
CA ILE A 246 8.61 19.01 31.31
C ILE A 246 8.24 19.88 30.11
N ARG A 247 9.25 20.33 29.37
CA ARG A 247 9.10 21.12 28.12
C ARG A 247 9.29 20.29 26.85
N ASP A 248 10.08 19.22 26.91
CA ASP A 248 10.18 18.21 25.84
C ASP A 248 10.18 16.81 26.45
N LEU A 249 9.40 15.90 25.86
CA LEU A 249 9.41 14.49 26.21
C LEU A 249 9.28 13.66 24.95
N ARG A 250 10.27 12.77 24.72
CA ARG A 250 10.17 11.74 23.67
C ARG A 250 10.39 10.38 24.28
N ILE A 251 9.49 9.46 23.97
CA ILE A 251 9.61 8.05 24.30
C ILE A 251 10.01 7.34 23.02
N TYR A 252 11.27 6.88 22.95
CA TYR A 252 11.82 6.33 21.72
C TYR A 252 11.24 4.96 21.40
N ASN A 253 11.03 4.73 20.11
CA ASN A 253 10.81 3.42 19.53
C ASN A 253 11.87 3.22 18.45
N GLU A 254 12.83 2.33 18.70
CA GLU A 254 13.96 2.12 17.77
C GLU A 254 13.54 1.64 16.38
N ALA A 255 12.31 1.14 16.20
CA ALA A 255 11.75 0.75 14.93
C ALA A 255 11.10 1.92 14.16
N TRP A 256 11.00 3.11 14.75
CA TRP A 256 10.54 4.31 14.06
C TRP A 256 11.59 4.76 13.05
N PRO A 257 11.32 4.65 11.74
CA PRO A 257 12.32 4.98 10.75
C PRO A 257 12.41 6.48 10.55
N GLU A 258 13.56 6.92 10.08
CA GLU A 258 13.76 8.27 9.61
C GLU A 258 12.89 8.56 8.37
N ALA A 259 12.40 9.79 8.27
CA ALA A 259 11.75 10.26 7.06
C ALA A 259 12.72 10.09 5.87
N ASN A 260 12.26 9.44 4.80
CA ASN A 260 13.08 9.17 3.62
C ASN A 260 14.24 8.16 3.84
N LEU A 261 14.16 7.29 4.84
CA LEU A 261 15.14 6.19 5.00
C LEU A 261 15.28 5.36 3.72
N LEU A 262 14.15 4.97 3.12
CA LEU A 262 14.08 4.14 1.91
C LEU A 262 13.43 4.86 0.71
N THR A 263 13.25 6.18 0.78
CA THR A 263 12.72 7.02 -0.31
C THR A 263 13.59 8.25 -0.51
N ALA A 264 13.51 8.91 -1.66
CA ALA A 264 14.19 10.19 -1.85
C ALA A 264 13.36 11.33 -1.23
N ASN A 265 14.00 12.28 -0.56
CA ASN A 265 13.38 13.55 -0.18
C ASN A 265 13.20 14.42 -1.44
N PRO A 266 11.97 14.78 -1.84
CA PRO A 266 11.74 15.58 -3.04
C PRO A 266 11.72 17.10 -2.75
N TRP A 267 11.90 17.52 -1.50
CA TRP A 267 11.73 18.89 -1.05
C TRP A 267 13.07 19.60 -0.83
N GLY A 268 13.12 20.91 -1.10
CA GLY A 268 14.28 21.74 -0.76
C GLY A 268 14.49 21.92 0.75
N THR A 269 13.50 21.53 1.56
CA THR A 269 13.57 21.54 3.03
C THR A 269 13.86 20.14 3.57
N LEU A 270 14.61 20.07 4.67
CA LEU A 270 14.80 18.86 5.48
C LEU A 270 13.91 18.97 6.72
N SER A 271 13.16 17.92 7.04
CA SER A 271 12.38 17.86 8.29
C SER A 271 12.47 16.45 8.85
N LEU A 272 13.29 16.32 9.87
CA LEU A 272 13.50 15.10 10.64
C LEU A 272 12.99 15.38 12.04
N ASN A 273 11.95 14.66 12.44
CA ASN A 273 11.34 14.85 13.74
C ASN A 273 10.96 13.49 14.33
N ASN A 274 11.63 13.09 15.40
CA ASN A 274 11.19 11.91 16.15
C ASN A 274 9.84 12.19 16.82
N PRO A 275 8.98 11.20 17.08
CA PRO A 275 7.70 11.46 17.75
C PRO A 275 7.84 12.02 19.17
N TYR A 276 6.98 12.96 19.54
CA TYR A 276 6.94 13.58 20.87
C TYR A 276 5.71 13.14 21.66
N LYS A 277 5.82 13.22 22.99
CA LYS A 277 4.68 13.24 23.91
C LYS A 277 4.41 14.65 24.43
N ILE A 278 5.47 15.44 24.62
CA ILE A 278 5.44 16.86 24.96
C ILE A 278 6.48 17.56 24.09
N ASP A 279 6.12 18.70 23.51
CA ASP A 279 7.00 19.55 22.70
C ASP A 279 6.45 20.98 22.77
N THR A 280 6.97 21.79 23.70
CA THR A 280 6.45 23.15 23.92
C THR A 280 6.80 24.12 22.80
N VAL A 281 7.80 23.80 21.97
CA VAL A 281 8.10 24.59 20.75
C VAL A 281 6.97 24.43 19.74
N ARG A 282 6.45 23.21 19.56
CA ARG A 282 5.31 22.96 18.67
C ARG A 282 3.97 23.36 19.27
N PHE A 283 3.80 23.09 20.56
CA PHE A 283 2.54 23.30 21.28
C PHE A 283 2.85 23.99 22.60
N ALA A 284 2.83 25.32 22.62
CA ALA A 284 3.17 26.13 23.80
C ALA A 284 2.42 25.68 25.08
N ASN A 285 1.16 25.23 24.93
CA ASN A 285 0.32 24.78 26.04
C ASN A 285 0.51 23.30 26.45
N SER A 286 1.53 22.61 25.92
CA SER A 286 1.79 21.19 26.21
C SER A 286 2.69 20.94 27.42
N ALA A 287 3.21 22.00 28.06
CA ALA A 287 4.06 21.88 29.23
C ALA A 287 3.36 21.08 30.34
N PHE A 288 4.10 20.19 30.99
CA PHE A 288 3.55 19.28 32.00
C PHE A 288 4.31 19.40 33.32
N LYS A 289 3.60 19.51 34.44
CA LYS A 289 4.23 19.58 35.77
C LYS A 289 4.99 18.29 36.08
N GLU A 290 6.26 18.39 36.44
CA GLU A 290 7.03 17.25 36.93
C GLU A 290 6.64 16.94 38.38
N ASP A 291 5.79 15.93 38.59
CA ASP A 291 5.31 15.50 39.91
C ASP A 291 5.60 14.02 40.22
N PHE A 292 6.56 13.42 39.51
CA PHE A 292 6.91 12.00 39.62
C PHE A 292 8.36 11.74 39.22
N GLU A 293 8.94 10.62 39.68
CA GLU A 293 10.29 10.20 39.31
C GLU A 293 10.40 9.87 37.81
N ILE A 294 11.35 10.49 37.12
CA ILE A 294 11.61 10.27 35.69
C ILE A 294 12.31 8.92 35.48
N SER A 295 11.55 7.94 34.98
CA SER A 295 12.07 6.66 34.52
C SER A 295 11.30 6.17 33.31
N ARG A 296 11.86 5.21 32.56
CA ARG A 296 11.14 4.62 31.40
C ARG A 296 9.75 4.11 31.81
N ASN A 297 9.66 3.43 32.94
CA ASN A 297 8.41 2.81 33.39
C ASN A 297 7.37 3.85 33.80
N SER A 298 7.77 4.91 34.53
CA SER A 298 6.86 5.98 34.94
C SER A 298 6.37 6.80 33.73
N LEU A 299 7.27 7.15 32.81
CA LEU A 299 6.94 7.87 31.58
C LEU A 299 5.99 7.07 30.69
N VAL A 300 6.27 5.79 30.46
CA VAL A 300 5.39 4.91 29.67
C VAL A 300 4.03 4.71 30.34
N LYS A 301 3.99 4.60 31.67
CA LYS A 301 2.74 4.48 32.43
C LYS A 301 1.89 5.75 32.28
N ARG A 302 2.51 6.93 32.29
CA ARG A 302 1.81 8.23 32.24
C ARG A 302 1.42 8.67 30.83
N PHE A 303 2.32 8.52 29.85
CA PHE A 303 2.16 9.06 28.49
C PHE A 303 2.01 7.99 27.40
N GLY A 304 2.08 6.71 27.77
CA GLY A 304 2.00 5.59 26.84
C GLY A 304 3.28 5.35 26.04
N LYS A 305 3.42 4.16 25.45
CA LYS A 305 4.53 3.83 24.55
C LYS A 305 4.37 4.55 23.21
N GLN A 306 5.48 4.87 22.54
CA GLN A 306 5.44 5.23 21.13
C GLN A 306 5.28 3.97 20.28
N LYS A 307 4.20 3.89 19.50
CA LYS A 307 3.89 2.75 18.63
C LYS A 307 3.87 3.24 17.18
N LEU A 308 4.25 2.37 16.27
CA LEU A 308 3.98 2.59 14.86
C LEU A 308 2.47 2.43 14.60
N PRO A 309 1.81 3.40 13.96
CA PRO A 309 0.40 3.31 13.61
C PRO A 309 0.10 2.10 12.72
N PHE A 310 -1.11 1.53 12.84
CA PHE A 310 -1.63 0.47 11.95
C PHE A 310 -0.79 -0.82 11.83
N VAL A 311 0.17 -1.07 12.72
CA VAL A 311 0.97 -2.30 12.66
C VAL A 311 0.10 -3.53 12.93
N PHE A 312 0.01 -4.41 11.92
CA PHE A 312 -0.67 -5.70 12.08
C PHE A 312 0.14 -6.62 12.98
N SER A 313 -0.51 -7.18 14.00
CA SER A 313 0.18 -8.06 14.93
C SER A 313 0.46 -9.42 14.28
N LYS A 314 1.75 -9.77 14.25
CA LYS A 314 2.24 -11.04 13.71
C LYS A 314 1.65 -12.26 14.44
N VAL A 315 1.26 -12.10 15.70
CA VAL A 315 0.60 -13.15 16.49
C VAL A 315 -0.79 -13.45 15.91
N TYR A 316 -1.58 -12.43 15.59
CA TYR A 316 -2.90 -12.63 14.97
C TYR A 316 -2.77 -13.23 13.56
N LEU A 317 -1.82 -12.75 12.75
CA LEU A 317 -1.55 -13.36 11.44
C LEU A 317 -1.20 -14.84 11.57
N GLY A 318 -0.27 -15.18 12.47
CA GLY A 318 0.14 -16.55 12.72
C GLY A 318 -1.01 -17.43 13.22
N PHE A 319 -1.85 -16.90 14.11
CA PHE A 319 -3.03 -17.59 14.64
C PHE A 319 -4.05 -17.90 13.54
N TRP A 320 -4.38 -16.93 12.68
CA TRP A 320 -5.31 -17.13 11.56
C TRP A 320 -4.76 -18.10 10.52
N CYS A 321 -3.48 -17.99 10.18
CA CYS A 321 -2.81 -18.96 9.31
C CYS A 321 -2.86 -20.37 9.92
N PHE A 322 -2.61 -20.49 11.23
CA PHE A 322 -2.67 -21.77 11.93
C PHE A 322 -4.09 -22.37 11.91
N ILE A 323 -5.12 -21.58 12.21
CA ILE A 323 -6.52 -22.05 12.14
C ILE A 323 -6.86 -22.51 10.72
N LEU A 324 -6.50 -21.72 9.70
CA LEU A 324 -6.78 -22.07 8.31
C LEU A 324 -6.10 -23.39 7.93
N LEU A 325 -4.82 -23.55 8.30
CA LEU A 325 -4.06 -24.78 8.06
C LEU A 325 -4.62 -25.98 8.83
N LEU A 326 -5.03 -25.78 10.08
CA LEU A 326 -5.64 -26.81 10.90
C LEU A 326 -6.98 -27.28 10.30
N LEU A 327 -7.85 -26.34 9.92
CA LEU A 327 -9.12 -26.65 9.26
C LEU A 327 -8.91 -27.38 7.93
N LEU A 328 -7.93 -26.95 7.13
CA LEU A 328 -7.54 -27.65 5.90
C LEU A 328 -7.06 -29.07 6.17
N ALA A 329 -6.18 -29.25 7.16
CA ALA A 329 -5.64 -30.56 7.52
C ALA A 329 -6.73 -31.51 8.03
N ILE A 330 -7.69 -31.00 8.83
CA ILE A 330 -8.84 -31.78 9.30
C ILE A 330 -9.76 -32.17 8.14
N PHE A 331 -10.11 -31.21 7.28
CA PHE A 331 -11.09 -31.43 6.22
C PHE A 331 -10.56 -32.29 5.06
N LEU A 332 -9.24 -32.29 4.83
CA LEU A 332 -8.60 -32.94 3.68
C LEU A 332 -7.67 -34.11 4.07
N LYS A 333 -7.74 -34.59 5.32
CA LYS A 333 -6.83 -35.60 5.92
C LYS A 333 -6.61 -36.87 5.07
N LYS A 334 -7.50 -37.18 4.13
CA LYS A 334 -7.45 -38.37 3.25
C LYS A 334 -7.08 -38.09 1.79
N ASN A 335 -6.73 -36.86 1.40
CA ASN A 335 -6.37 -36.49 0.02
C ASN A 335 -5.20 -35.50 -0.03
N LEU A 336 -3.99 -36.02 0.20
CA LEU A 336 -2.76 -35.24 0.26
C LEU A 336 -2.48 -34.43 -1.04
N PRO A 337 -2.68 -34.96 -2.26
CA PRO A 337 -2.53 -34.18 -3.49
C PRO A 337 -3.47 -32.97 -3.59
N LEU A 338 -4.70 -33.09 -3.08
CA LEU A 338 -5.65 -31.98 -3.04
C LEU A 338 -5.25 -30.94 -1.98
N LEU A 339 -4.76 -31.39 -0.82
CA LEU A 339 -4.28 -30.49 0.22
C LEU A 339 -3.12 -29.62 -0.28
N PHE A 340 -2.11 -30.21 -0.92
CA PHE A 340 -1.01 -29.46 -1.53
C PHE A 340 -1.51 -28.48 -2.58
N LEU A 341 -2.40 -28.92 -3.47
CA LEU A 341 -2.97 -28.04 -4.49
C LEU A 341 -3.68 -26.83 -3.89
N ILE A 342 -4.49 -27.03 -2.84
CA ILE A 342 -5.19 -25.93 -2.17
C ILE A 342 -4.21 -25.01 -1.45
N ILE A 343 -3.19 -25.52 -0.77
CA ILE A 343 -2.21 -24.68 -0.07
C ILE A 343 -1.44 -23.81 -1.08
N PHE A 344 -0.84 -24.41 -2.11
CA PHE A 344 -0.06 -23.65 -3.09
C PHE A 344 -0.93 -22.75 -3.97
N GLY A 345 -2.11 -23.22 -4.37
CA GLY A 345 -3.07 -22.41 -5.12
C GLY A 345 -3.57 -21.21 -4.33
N SER A 346 -3.92 -21.41 -3.05
CA SER A 346 -4.37 -20.33 -2.18
C SER A 346 -3.26 -19.32 -1.90
N ALA A 347 -2.02 -19.79 -1.70
CA ALA A 347 -0.87 -18.90 -1.58
C ALA A 347 -0.67 -18.07 -2.85
N GLY A 348 -0.73 -18.70 -4.03
CA GLY A 348 -0.62 -18.02 -5.32
C GLY A 348 -1.65 -16.92 -5.52
N LEU A 349 -2.92 -17.18 -5.18
CA LEU A 349 -4.00 -16.19 -5.29
C LEU A 349 -3.92 -15.07 -4.23
N SER A 350 -3.38 -15.36 -3.04
CA SER A 350 -3.37 -14.44 -1.90
C SER A 350 -2.18 -13.48 -1.91
N LEU A 351 -1.04 -13.89 -2.47
CA LEU A 351 0.18 -13.09 -2.51
C LEU A 351 0.00 -11.67 -3.10
N PRO A 352 -0.82 -11.46 -4.15
CA PRO A 352 -1.10 -10.11 -4.66
C PRO A 352 -1.78 -9.16 -3.66
N MET A 353 -2.39 -9.69 -2.61
CA MET A 353 -3.13 -8.93 -1.61
C MET A 353 -2.37 -8.74 -0.29
N VAL A 354 -1.79 -9.82 0.26
CA VAL A 354 -1.36 -9.89 1.68
C VAL A 354 -0.21 -8.95 2.07
N LYS A 355 0.54 -8.41 1.10
CA LYS A 355 1.59 -7.41 1.37
C LYS A 355 1.05 -5.98 1.46
N SER A 356 -0.05 -5.70 0.77
CA SER A 356 -0.68 -4.38 0.79
C SER A 356 -1.27 -4.08 2.17
N GLY A 357 -1.21 -2.83 2.61
CA GLY A 357 -1.72 -2.42 3.93
C GLY A 357 -0.80 -2.74 5.11
N LEU A 358 0.34 -3.42 4.90
CA LEU A 358 1.36 -3.61 5.95
C LEU A 358 2.30 -2.41 6.05
N VAL A 359 2.79 -2.14 7.27
CA VAL A 359 3.69 -1.03 7.57
C VAL A 359 5.16 -1.48 7.51
N TYR A 360 5.94 -0.81 6.67
CA TYR A 360 7.36 -1.01 6.44
C TYR A 360 8.15 0.26 6.85
N PRO A 361 9.50 0.26 6.80
CA PRO A 361 10.27 1.46 7.11
C PRO A 361 10.02 2.67 6.19
N PHE A 362 9.39 2.49 5.02
CA PHE A 362 8.94 3.59 4.18
C PHE A 362 7.48 4.03 4.45
N GLY A 363 6.75 3.33 5.33
CA GLY A 363 5.31 3.50 5.56
C GLY A 363 4.46 2.32 5.11
N MET A 364 3.15 2.53 5.01
CA MET A 364 2.19 1.50 4.59
C MET A 364 2.26 1.32 3.08
N GLY A 365 2.59 0.12 2.61
CA GLY A 365 2.82 -0.17 1.19
C GLY A 365 1.59 -0.72 0.46
N PHE A 366 1.44 -0.43 -0.84
CA PHE A 366 0.37 -0.94 -1.68
C PHE A 366 0.89 -1.43 -3.04
N TRP A 367 0.58 -2.67 -3.40
CA TRP A 367 0.99 -3.30 -4.66
C TRP A 367 -0.16 -3.39 -5.66
N GLY A 368 0.16 -3.17 -6.95
CA GLY A 368 -0.83 -3.20 -8.03
C GLY A 368 -1.96 -2.17 -7.80
N PRO A 369 -3.21 -2.49 -8.18
CA PRO A 369 -4.32 -1.56 -8.06
C PRO A 369 -4.79 -1.36 -6.61
N ASN A 370 -4.20 -2.05 -5.62
CA ASN A 370 -4.56 -1.89 -4.21
C ASN A 370 -4.31 -0.48 -3.69
N GLY A 371 -3.42 0.30 -4.33
CA GLY A 371 -3.20 1.71 -3.99
C GLY A 371 -4.39 2.61 -4.32
N HIS A 372 -5.33 2.15 -5.15
CA HIS A 372 -6.53 2.88 -5.53
C HIS A 372 -7.80 2.08 -5.18
N ASP A 373 -8.06 0.98 -5.90
CA ASP A 373 -9.26 0.14 -5.71
C ASP A 373 -9.35 -0.44 -4.29
N GLY A 374 -8.22 -0.92 -3.76
CA GLY A 374 -8.17 -1.46 -2.40
C GLY A 374 -8.51 -0.42 -1.34
N ILE A 375 -8.05 0.82 -1.53
CA ILE A 375 -8.33 1.95 -0.65
C ILE A 375 -9.80 2.33 -0.70
N TRP A 376 -10.40 2.37 -1.89
CA TRP A 376 -11.83 2.61 -2.08
C TRP A 376 -12.69 1.63 -1.29
N HIS A 377 -12.38 0.32 -1.38
CA HIS A 377 -13.08 -0.70 -0.61
C HIS A 377 -12.92 -0.51 0.91
N ILE A 378 -11.73 -0.13 1.40
CA ILE A 378 -11.53 0.15 2.84
C ILE A 378 -12.39 1.34 3.29
N ALA A 379 -12.49 2.40 2.48
CA ALA A 379 -13.33 3.56 2.77
C ALA A 379 -14.82 3.16 2.88
N LEU A 380 -15.31 2.35 1.94
CA LEU A 380 -16.67 1.81 1.98
C LEU A 380 -16.92 0.92 3.21
N ILE A 381 -15.99 0.01 3.53
CA ILE A 381 -16.11 -0.89 4.67
C ILE A 381 -16.20 -0.10 5.97
N ASN A 382 -15.35 0.92 6.16
CA ASN A 382 -15.39 1.78 7.35
C ASN A 382 -16.71 2.54 7.45
N GLN A 383 -17.24 3.06 6.34
CA GLN A 383 -18.50 3.79 6.32
C GLN A 383 -19.70 2.88 6.63
N LEU A 384 -19.75 1.70 6.01
CA LEU A 384 -20.80 0.70 6.24
C LEU A 384 -20.73 0.11 7.66
N ALA A 385 -19.55 0.00 8.26
CA ALA A 385 -19.38 -0.45 9.64
C ALA A 385 -20.04 0.50 10.67
N LYS A 386 -20.31 1.75 10.27
CA LYS A 386 -21.10 2.73 11.04
C LYS A 386 -22.61 2.65 10.76
N PHE A 387 -23.07 1.65 10.00
CA PHE A 387 -24.45 1.55 9.50
C PHE A 387 -24.91 2.78 8.69
N SER A 388 -23.97 3.43 8.01
CA SER A 388 -24.25 4.57 7.14
C SER A 388 -24.11 4.19 5.67
N PHE A 389 -25.11 4.55 4.87
CA PHE A 389 -25.05 4.48 3.41
C PHE A 389 -24.56 5.80 2.79
N GLY A 390 -23.99 6.72 3.58
CA GLY A 390 -23.33 7.91 3.06
C GLY A 390 -22.15 7.55 2.15
N ASN A 391 -21.86 8.37 1.14
CA ASN A 391 -20.68 8.17 0.31
C ASN A 391 -19.42 8.60 1.10
N PRO A 392 -18.41 7.74 1.29
CA PRO A 392 -17.22 8.05 2.10
C PRO A 392 -16.39 9.22 1.55
N VAL A 393 -16.39 9.43 0.23
CA VAL A 393 -15.55 10.44 -0.43
C VAL A 393 -16.30 11.67 -0.94
N PHE A 394 -17.60 11.72 -0.65
CA PHE A 394 -18.48 12.78 -1.15
C PHE A 394 -19.58 13.07 -0.11
N ALA A 395 -19.16 13.71 0.99
CA ALA A 395 -20.02 13.98 2.15
C ALA A 395 -21.35 14.66 1.76
N GLY A 396 -22.43 14.34 2.48
CA GLY A 396 -23.78 14.84 2.21
C GLY A 396 -24.56 14.08 1.13
N SER A 397 -23.92 13.14 0.41
CA SER A 397 -24.59 12.27 -0.56
C SER A 397 -24.67 10.83 -0.07
N SER A 398 -25.70 10.10 -0.49
CA SER A 398 -25.82 8.65 -0.28
C SER A 398 -25.13 7.86 -1.39
N LEU A 399 -24.66 6.66 -1.08
CA LEU A 399 -24.10 5.72 -2.05
C LEU A 399 -25.19 5.25 -3.02
N ALA A 400 -24.89 5.36 -4.30
CA ALA A 400 -25.78 5.04 -5.43
C ALA A 400 -24.93 4.50 -6.60
N ASN A 401 -25.57 3.74 -7.49
CA ASN A 401 -24.94 3.13 -8.68
C ASN A 401 -23.71 2.25 -8.34
N TYR A 402 -23.74 1.58 -7.18
CA TYR A 402 -22.64 0.76 -6.69
C TYR A 402 -23.14 -0.53 -6.02
N HIS A 403 -22.39 -1.61 -6.21
CA HIS A 403 -22.69 -2.93 -5.66
C HIS A 403 -21.83 -3.23 -4.41
N PHE A 404 -22.32 -2.84 -3.23
CA PHE A 404 -21.54 -2.90 -1.98
C PHE A 404 -21.60 -4.27 -1.25
N GLY A 405 -22.08 -5.34 -1.89
CA GLY A 405 -22.34 -6.62 -1.22
C GLY A 405 -21.09 -7.24 -0.55
N PHE A 406 -19.92 -7.11 -1.17
CA PHE A 406 -18.65 -7.52 -0.57
C PHE A 406 -18.28 -6.62 0.63
N ASP A 407 -18.36 -5.30 0.45
CA ASP A 407 -17.99 -4.32 1.46
C ASP A 407 -18.85 -4.43 2.71
N LEU A 408 -20.16 -4.68 2.54
CA LEU A 408 -21.08 -4.92 3.65
C LEU A 408 -20.72 -6.19 4.43
N LEU A 409 -20.39 -7.29 3.74
CA LEU A 409 -19.95 -8.51 4.42
C LEU A 409 -18.68 -8.25 5.23
N ALA A 410 -17.70 -7.55 4.63
CA ALA A 410 -16.46 -7.21 5.32
C ALA A 410 -16.70 -6.24 6.49
N ALA A 411 -17.62 -5.29 6.37
CA ALA A 411 -17.99 -4.36 7.45
C ALA A 411 -18.63 -5.10 8.63
N VAL A 412 -19.56 -6.02 8.35
CA VAL A 412 -20.19 -6.87 9.37
C VAL A 412 -19.12 -7.72 10.07
N LEU A 413 -18.21 -8.35 9.32
CA LEU A 413 -17.13 -9.15 9.89
C LEU A 413 -16.17 -8.30 10.73
N SER A 414 -15.83 -7.09 10.29
CA SER A 414 -14.99 -6.16 11.05
C SER A 414 -15.64 -5.79 12.38
N ARG A 415 -16.96 -5.52 12.39
CA ARG A 415 -17.72 -5.22 13.61
C ARG A 415 -17.83 -6.43 14.55
N LEU A 416 -18.09 -7.62 14.02
CA LEU A 416 -18.24 -8.85 14.81
C LEU A 416 -16.92 -9.32 15.43
N THR A 417 -15.80 -9.13 14.73
CA THR A 417 -14.48 -9.64 15.16
C THR A 417 -13.61 -8.59 15.85
N GLY A 418 -13.93 -7.29 15.69
CA GLY A 418 -13.08 -6.18 16.14
C GLY A 418 -11.81 -5.99 15.29
N ILE A 419 -11.65 -6.72 14.19
CA ILE A 419 -10.50 -6.60 13.30
C ILE A 419 -10.68 -5.38 12.40
N ILE A 420 -9.69 -4.49 12.38
CA ILE A 420 -9.75 -3.28 11.55
C ILE A 420 -9.85 -3.61 10.04
N PRO A 421 -10.61 -2.82 9.25
CA PRO A 421 -10.89 -3.13 7.84
C PRO A 421 -9.67 -3.37 6.95
N VAL A 422 -8.59 -2.60 7.11
CA VAL A 422 -7.35 -2.77 6.33
C VAL A 422 -6.80 -4.20 6.45
N ASN A 423 -6.74 -4.73 7.69
CA ASN A 423 -6.20 -6.06 7.94
C ASN A 423 -7.14 -7.17 7.48
N LEU A 424 -8.45 -6.95 7.64
CA LEU A 424 -9.47 -7.87 7.18
C LEU A 424 -9.43 -8.00 5.65
N TYR A 425 -9.35 -6.88 4.94
CA TYR A 425 -9.35 -6.80 3.48
C TYR A 425 -8.10 -7.41 2.85
N PHE A 426 -6.89 -7.10 3.37
CA PHE A 426 -5.65 -7.55 2.74
C PHE A 426 -5.10 -8.87 3.30
N GLN A 427 -5.16 -9.11 4.61
CA GLN A 427 -4.45 -10.25 5.23
C GLN A 427 -5.36 -11.45 5.53
N ILE A 428 -6.66 -11.26 5.76
CA ILE A 428 -7.54 -12.33 6.26
C ILE A 428 -8.52 -12.85 5.21
N LEU A 429 -9.32 -11.97 4.60
CA LEU A 429 -10.31 -12.38 3.61
C LEU A 429 -9.69 -13.06 2.37
N PRO A 430 -8.55 -12.60 1.81
CA PRO A 430 -8.01 -13.22 0.61
C PRO A 430 -7.62 -14.70 0.82
N PRO A 431 -6.83 -15.10 1.84
CA PRO A 431 -6.54 -16.51 2.09
C PRO A 431 -7.80 -17.37 2.32
N VAL A 432 -8.78 -16.84 3.06
CA VAL A 432 -10.05 -17.55 3.32
C VAL A 432 -10.83 -17.78 2.02
N MET A 433 -10.97 -16.73 1.20
CA MET A 433 -11.68 -16.81 -0.08
C MET A 433 -10.96 -17.76 -1.06
N ALA A 434 -9.64 -17.71 -1.12
CA ALA A 434 -8.85 -18.58 -2.00
C ALA A 434 -9.07 -20.06 -1.67
N VAL A 435 -9.03 -20.41 -0.38
CA VAL A 435 -9.31 -21.77 0.10
C VAL A 435 -10.74 -22.19 -0.26
N LEU A 436 -11.74 -21.33 -0.03
CA LEU A 436 -13.13 -21.62 -0.36
C LEU A 436 -13.33 -21.83 -1.86
N ILE A 437 -12.73 -21.01 -2.72
CA ILE A 437 -12.78 -21.17 -4.18
C ILE A 437 -12.25 -22.55 -4.58
N GLY A 438 -11.10 -22.98 -4.06
CA GLY A 438 -10.55 -24.29 -4.37
C GLY A 438 -11.40 -25.46 -3.88
N ILE A 439 -11.84 -25.41 -2.62
CA ILE A 439 -12.68 -26.48 -2.04
C ILE A 439 -14.02 -26.58 -2.77
N LEU A 440 -14.66 -25.45 -3.06
CA LEU A 440 -15.96 -25.44 -3.73
C LEU A 440 -15.84 -25.83 -5.21
N THR A 441 -14.75 -25.45 -5.90
CA THR A 441 -14.46 -25.92 -7.27
C THR A 441 -14.32 -27.44 -7.28
N PHE A 442 -13.50 -27.99 -6.38
CA PHE A 442 -13.33 -29.45 -6.27
C PHE A 442 -14.67 -30.15 -6.01
N LYS A 443 -15.44 -29.69 -5.02
CA LYS A 443 -16.74 -30.27 -4.66
C LYS A 443 -17.76 -30.19 -5.79
N PHE A 444 -17.85 -29.05 -6.48
CA PHE A 444 -18.76 -28.88 -7.61
C PHE A 444 -18.46 -29.86 -8.73
N VAL A 445 -17.20 -29.92 -9.17
CA VAL A 445 -16.80 -30.78 -10.28
C VAL A 445 -16.90 -32.26 -9.91
N GLU A 446 -16.61 -32.63 -8.65
CA GLU A 446 -16.75 -34.02 -8.18
C GLU A 446 -18.21 -34.45 -8.22
N LYS A 447 -19.11 -33.58 -7.76
CA LYS A 447 -20.55 -33.85 -7.75
C LYS A 447 -21.16 -33.87 -9.15
N TRP A 448 -20.66 -33.05 -10.07
CA TRP A 448 -21.14 -32.98 -11.45
C TRP A 448 -20.64 -34.14 -12.30
N THR A 449 -19.33 -34.43 -12.24
CA THR A 449 -18.67 -35.39 -13.15
C THR A 449 -18.43 -36.76 -12.54
N LEU A 450 -18.62 -36.90 -11.22
CA LEU A 450 -18.28 -38.10 -10.43
C LEU A 450 -16.81 -38.49 -10.54
N SER A 451 -15.91 -37.54 -10.85
CA SER A 451 -14.49 -37.80 -11.07
C SER A 451 -13.60 -36.91 -10.21
N LYS A 452 -12.88 -37.52 -9.26
CA LYS A 452 -11.86 -36.84 -8.45
C LYS A 452 -10.70 -36.30 -9.30
N LYS A 453 -10.33 -37.01 -10.37
CA LYS A 453 -9.26 -36.57 -11.30
C LYS A 453 -9.67 -35.29 -12.03
N ALA A 454 -10.90 -35.25 -12.58
CA ALA A 454 -11.43 -34.04 -13.21
C ALA A 454 -11.50 -32.87 -12.22
N SER A 455 -11.92 -33.16 -10.98
CA SER A 455 -12.04 -32.16 -9.92
C SER A 455 -10.71 -31.55 -9.50
N TRP A 456 -9.66 -32.38 -9.39
CA TRP A 456 -8.31 -31.91 -9.09
C TRP A 456 -7.78 -31.02 -10.22
N TRP A 457 -7.90 -31.45 -11.48
CA TRP A 457 -7.44 -30.65 -12.62
C TRP A 457 -8.23 -29.36 -12.82
N ALA A 458 -9.54 -29.37 -12.60
CA ALA A 458 -10.36 -28.16 -12.65
C ALA A 458 -9.91 -27.15 -11.58
N THR A 459 -9.66 -27.64 -10.36
CA THR A 459 -9.12 -26.82 -9.27
C THR A 459 -7.74 -26.25 -9.62
N PHE A 460 -6.87 -27.05 -10.27
CA PHE A 460 -5.57 -26.59 -10.75
C PHE A 460 -5.68 -25.45 -11.78
N PHE A 461 -6.53 -25.61 -12.81
CA PHE A 461 -6.71 -24.54 -13.80
C PHE A 461 -7.40 -23.31 -13.23
N VAL A 462 -8.27 -23.45 -12.23
CA VAL A 462 -8.89 -22.30 -11.54
C VAL A 462 -7.84 -21.50 -10.76
N TYR A 463 -6.86 -22.15 -10.14
CA TYR A 463 -5.78 -21.46 -9.43
C TYR A 463 -4.71 -20.87 -10.33
N PHE A 464 -4.33 -21.58 -11.39
CA PHE A 464 -3.11 -21.28 -12.13
C PHE A 464 -3.32 -20.95 -13.60
N GLY A 465 -4.56 -21.00 -14.10
CA GLY A 465 -4.87 -20.69 -15.50
C GLY A 465 -4.37 -19.31 -15.92
N GLY A 466 -3.39 -19.30 -16.82
CA GLY A 466 -2.74 -18.10 -17.33
C GLY A 466 -2.97 -17.84 -18.82
N SER A 467 -2.44 -16.72 -19.30
CA SER A 467 -2.41 -16.34 -20.71
C SER A 467 -1.09 -16.74 -21.38
N TRP A 468 -1.01 -16.58 -22.70
CA TRP A 468 0.25 -16.70 -23.45
C TRP A 468 1.08 -15.40 -23.46
N GLY A 469 0.73 -14.39 -22.66
CA GLY A 469 1.40 -13.09 -22.68
C GLY A 469 2.87 -13.15 -22.27
N TRP A 470 3.25 -14.13 -21.46
CA TRP A 470 4.65 -14.39 -21.08
C TRP A 470 5.52 -14.78 -22.27
N LEU A 471 4.96 -15.50 -23.25
CA LEU A 471 5.67 -15.89 -24.47
C LEU A 471 5.90 -14.67 -25.35
N ILE A 472 4.89 -13.80 -25.48
CA ILE A 472 5.00 -12.55 -26.23
C ILE A 472 6.06 -11.64 -25.60
N SER A 473 6.02 -11.49 -24.27
CA SER A 473 6.99 -10.68 -23.54
C SER A 473 8.42 -11.21 -23.70
N LEU A 474 8.57 -12.54 -23.64
CA LEU A 474 9.87 -13.20 -23.80
C LEU A 474 10.45 -12.95 -25.20
N VAL A 475 9.64 -13.16 -26.25
CA VAL A 475 10.07 -12.97 -27.65
C VAL A 475 10.38 -11.50 -27.94
N ARG A 476 9.59 -10.56 -27.41
CA ARG A 476 9.72 -9.13 -27.74
C ARG A 476 10.78 -8.41 -26.93
N TYR A 477 10.89 -8.72 -25.64
CA TYR A 477 11.70 -7.95 -24.69
C TYR A 477 12.79 -8.76 -24.01
N GLY A 478 12.91 -10.07 -24.30
CA GLY A 478 13.85 -10.96 -23.60
C GLY A 478 13.50 -11.16 -22.12
N LYS A 479 12.27 -10.84 -21.69
CA LYS A 479 11.84 -10.88 -20.29
C LYS A 479 10.46 -11.52 -20.18
N LEU A 480 10.26 -12.31 -19.13
CA LEU A 480 8.95 -12.89 -18.85
C LEU A 480 8.01 -11.83 -18.22
N GLY A 481 6.73 -11.83 -18.57
CA GLY A 481 5.73 -10.87 -18.07
C GLY A 481 4.41 -10.91 -18.83
N GLY A 482 3.66 -9.81 -18.85
CA GLY A 482 2.56 -9.61 -19.81
C GLY A 482 1.26 -10.36 -19.48
N GLU A 483 0.89 -10.50 -18.21
CA GLU A 483 -0.37 -11.12 -17.79
C GLU A 483 -1.58 -10.59 -18.59
N SER A 484 -1.75 -9.27 -18.60
CA SER A 484 -2.86 -8.54 -19.22
C SER A 484 -2.55 -8.04 -20.65
N THR A 485 -1.59 -8.67 -21.34
CA THR A 485 -1.25 -8.34 -22.76
C THR A 485 -2.49 -8.37 -23.65
N PHE A 486 -3.42 -9.28 -23.35
CA PHE A 486 -4.67 -9.47 -24.08
C PHE A 486 -5.88 -8.90 -23.30
N TRP A 487 -5.68 -7.80 -22.57
CA TRP A 487 -6.64 -7.12 -21.67
C TRP A 487 -7.02 -7.85 -20.39
N ALA A 488 -7.32 -9.14 -20.43
CA ALA A 488 -7.92 -9.78 -19.28
C ALA A 488 -6.90 -10.15 -18.21
N ASN A 489 -7.27 -9.94 -16.94
CA ASN A 489 -6.53 -10.48 -15.80
C ASN A 489 -6.66 -12.01 -15.76
N GLN A 490 -5.65 -12.65 -15.19
CA GLN A 490 -5.51 -14.10 -15.17
C GLN A 490 -5.77 -14.64 -13.76
N ALA A 491 -5.73 -15.97 -13.58
CA ALA A 491 -6.15 -16.60 -12.33
C ALA A 491 -5.44 -16.01 -11.09
N VAL A 492 -4.13 -15.79 -11.17
CA VAL A 492 -3.30 -15.19 -10.10
C VAL A 492 -3.87 -13.88 -9.54
N SER A 493 -4.52 -13.08 -10.37
CA SER A 493 -5.07 -11.76 -10.01
C SER A 493 -6.52 -11.81 -9.52
N THR A 494 -7.10 -13.00 -9.30
CA THR A 494 -8.52 -13.17 -8.91
C THR A 494 -8.89 -12.37 -7.66
N LEU A 495 -8.03 -12.38 -6.63
CA LEU A 495 -8.34 -11.75 -5.34
C LEU A 495 -8.10 -10.23 -5.31
N ILE A 496 -7.47 -9.69 -6.36
CA ILE A 496 -7.30 -8.24 -6.53
C ILE A 496 -8.65 -7.54 -6.69
N ASN A 497 -9.66 -8.28 -7.16
CA ASN A 497 -11.06 -7.86 -7.15
C ASN A 497 -11.84 -8.73 -6.15
N PRO A 498 -11.82 -8.43 -4.85
CA PRO A 498 -12.54 -9.22 -3.84
C PRO A 498 -14.04 -9.41 -4.12
N PRO A 499 -14.78 -8.43 -4.70
CA PRO A 499 -16.15 -8.68 -5.14
C PRO A 499 -16.26 -9.81 -6.18
N TYR A 500 -15.32 -9.89 -7.14
CA TYR A 500 -15.24 -11.01 -8.08
C TYR A 500 -14.91 -12.33 -7.36
N ALA A 501 -13.93 -12.35 -6.45
CA ALA A 501 -13.59 -13.54 -5.70
C ALA A 501 -14.76 -14.08 -4.85
N LEU A 502 -15.47 -13.20 -4.14
CA LEU A 502 -16.65 -13.56 -3.37
C LEU A 502 -17.78 -14.06 -4.28
N SER A 503 -17.96 -13.46 -5.46
CA SER A 503 -18.96 -13.92 -6.42
C SER A 503 -18.68 -15.35 -6.90
N LEU A 504 -17.41 -15.76 -7.06
CA LEU A 504 -17.06 -17.15 -7.41
C LEU A 504 -17.45 -18.14 -6.31
N ILE A 505 -17.27 -17.79 -5.03
CA ILE A 505 -17.67 -18.61 -3.88
C ILE A 505 -19.19 -18.81 -3.88
N ILE A 506 -19.94 -17.73 -4.07
CA ILE A 506 -21.41 -17.75 -4.12
C ILE A 506 -21.90 -18.51 -5.36
N LEU A 507 -21.29 -18.28 -6.52
CA LEU A 507 -21.60 -18.97 -7.77
C LEU A 507 -21.38 -20.49 -7.64
N LEU A 508 -20.22 -20.92 -7.14
CA LEU A 508 -19.91 -22.34 -6.94
C LEU A 508 -20.88 -22.99 -5.93
N SER A 509 -21.23 -22.28 -4.86
CA SER A 509 -22.23 -22.74 -3.89
C SER A 509 -23.61 -22.90 -4.54
N GLY A 510 -24.01 -21.92 -5.35
CA GLY A 510 -25.22 -21.96 -6.17
C GLY A 510 -25.22 -23.11 -7.17
N LEU A 511 -24.11 -23.36 -7.88
CA LEU A 511 -23.95 -24.48 -8.81
C LEU A 511 -24.04 -25.85 -8.13
N ILE A 512 -23.46 -26.01 -6.93
CA ILE A 512 -23.60 -27.23 -6.13
C ILE A 512 -25.07 -27.46 -5.72
N LYS A 513 -25.79 -26.39 -5.40
CA LYS A 513 -27.22 -26.44 -5.05
C LYS A 513 -28.13 -26.61 -6.26
N LEU A 514 -27.74 -26.11 -7.43
CA LEU A 514 -28.40 -26.39 -8.70
C LEU A 514 -28.37 -27.89 -8.98
N LEU A 515 -27.23 -28.56 -8.76
CA LEU A 515 -27.16 -30.03 -8.88
C LEU A 515 -28.08 -30.76 -7.89
N ASP A 516 -28.24 -30.25 -6.66
CA ASP A 516 -29.20 -30.81 -5.68
C ASP A 516 -30.65 -30.63 -6.15
N TYR A 517 -31.00 -29.43 -6.61
CA TYR A 517 -32.32 -29.09 -7.09
C TYR A 517 -32.71 -29.87 -8.36
N LEU A 518 -31.79 -30.02 -9.31
CA LEU A 518 -32.03 -30.79 -10.53
C LEU A 518 -32.27 -32.28 -10.21
N LYS A 519 -31.54 -32.84 -9.25
CA LYS A 519 -31.76 -34.21 -8.74
C LYS A 519 -33.06 -34.33 -7.95
N LYS A 520 -33.34 -33.38 -7.05
CA LYS A 520 -34.52 -33.34 -6.17
C LYS A 520 -35.15 -31.94 -6.19
N PRO A 521 -36.18 -31.72 -7.04
CA PRO A 521 -36.81 -30.43 -7.25
C PRO A 521 -37.77 -30.08 -6.11
N ASP A 522 -37.24 -29.80 -4.93
CA ASP A 522 -38.01 -29.36 -3.77
C ASP A 522 -37.90 -27.84 -3.53
N LYS A 523 -38.87 -27.29 -2.79
CA LYS A 523 -38.96 -25.86 -2.47
C LYS A 523 -37.71 -25.36 -1.72
N LYS A 524 -37.10 -26.20 -0.88
CA LYS A 524 -35.91 -25.84 -0.09
C LYS A 524 -34.71 -25.61 -1.00
N ASN A 525 -34.40 -26.54 -1.89
CA ASN A 525 -33.28 -26.43 -2.83
C ASN A 525 -33.53 -25.32 -3.86
N LEU A 526 -34.77 -25.14 -4.31
CA LEU A 526 -35.16 -24.01 -5.16
C LEU A 526 -34.82 -22.67 -4.51
N LEU A 527 -35.32 -22.42 -3.29
CA LEU A 527 -35.12 -21.14 -2.60
C LEU A 527 -33.66 -20.88 -2.26
N ILE A 528 -32.91 -21.89 -1.80
CA ILE A 528 -31.48 -21.74 -1.48
C ILE A 528 -30.66 -21.46 -2.75
N CYS A 529 -30.93 -22.18 -3.85
CA CYS A 529 -30.24 -21.95 -5.12
C CYS A 529 -30.57 -20.57 -5.70
N ALA A 530 -31.85 -20.18 -5.66
CA ALA A 530 -32.32 -18.88 -6.10
C ALA A 530 -31.73 -17.73 -5.27
N LEU A 531 -31.58 -17.91 -3.95
CA LEU A 531 -30.94 -16.94 -3.08
C LEU A 531 -29.47 -16.74 -3.44
N PHE A 532 -28.70 -17.83 -3.59
CA PHE A 532 -27.29 -17.73 -4.00
C PHE A 532 -27.15 -17.01 -5.33
N PHE A 533 -27.94 -17.39 -6.33
CA PHE A 533 -27.89 -16.75 -7.65
C PHE A 533 -28.44 -15.32 -7.66
N GLY A 534 -29.46 -15.00 -6.87
CA GLY A 534 -30.07 -13.68 -6.81
C GLY A 534 -29.14 -12.65 -6.16
N VAL A 535 -28.46 -13.02 -5.06
CA VAL A 535 -27.54 -12.12 -4.34
C VAL A 535 -26.30 -11.77 -5.16
N LEU A 536 -25.93 -12.60 -6.15
CA LEU A 536 -24.76 -12.35 -7.02
C LEU A 536 -24.80 -10.97 -7.67
N ILE A 537 -25.97 -10.45 -8.04
CA ILE A 537 -26.07 -9.14 -8.71
C ILE A 537 -25.57 -7.98 -7.82
N GLN A 538 -25.72 -8.09 -6.49
CA GLN A 538 -25.31 -7.08 -5.52
C GLN A 538 -23.86 -7.26 -5.04
N VAL A 539 -23.28 -8.44 -5.26
CA VAL A 539 -21.85 -8.68 -5.05
C VAL A 539 -21.07 -8.28 -6.30
N LYS A 540 -21.55 -8.71 -7.46
CA LYS A 540 -21.00 -8.37 -8.77
C LYS A 540 -22.04 -8.49 -9.88
N VAL A 541 -22.45 -7.35 -10.42
CA VAL A 541 -23.51 -7.28 -11.45
C VAL A 541 -23.27 -8.20 -12.66
N TYR A 542 -22.01 -8.31 -13.11
CA TYR A 542 -21.65 -9.09 -14.30
C TYR A 542 -22.09 -10.56 -14.23
N VAL A 543 -21.85 -11.25 -13.11
CA VAL A 543 -22.27 -12.65 -12.98
C VAL A 543 -23.75 -12.79 -12.64
N GLY A 544 -24.36 -11.81 -11.97
CA GLY A 544 -25.81 -11.76 -11.83
C GLY A 544 -26.49 -11.77 -13.21
N VAL A 545 -26.02 -10.94 -14.14
CA VAL A 545 -26.51 -10.90 -15.53
C VAL A 545 -26.22 -12.21 -16.26
N ILE A 546 -25.01 -12.76 -16.17
CA ILE A 546 -24.68 -14.04 -16.80
C ILE A 546 -25.60 -15.16 -16.29
N VAL A 547 -25.81 -15.27 -14.98
CA VAL A 547 -26.62 -16.35 -14.37
C VAL A 547 -28.09 -16.21 -14.76
N LEU A 548 -28.67 -15.02 -14.66
CA LEU A 548 -30.06 -14.78 -15.09
C LEU A 548 -30.26 -15.08 -16.57
N GLY A 549 -29.35 -14.59 -17.43
CA GLY A 549 -29.39 -14.88 -18.86
C GLY A 549 -29.21 -16.37 -19.17
N SER A 550 -28.36 -17.08 -18.42
CA SER A 550 -28.13 -18.51 -18.59
C SER A 550 -29.35 -19.34 -18.20
N LEU A 551 -30.01 -19.01 -17.07
CA LEU A 551 -31.24 -19.66 -16.65
C LEU A 551 -32.36 -19.46 -17.68
N PHE A 552 -32.49 -18.23 -18.19
CA PHE A 552 -33.48 -17.88 -19.22
C PHE A 552 -33.23 -18.64 -20.53
N CYS A 553 -32.00 -18.61 -21.05
CA CYS A 553 -31.64 -19.32 -22.28
C CYS A 553 -31.74 -20.84 -22.12
N SER A 554 -31.36 -21.40 -20.98
CA SER A 554 -31.56 -22.83 -20.69
C SER A 554 -33.01 -23.23 -20.66
N TRP A 555 -33.87 -22.37 -20.12
CA TRP A 555 -35.31 -22.59 -20.16
C TRP A 555 -35.85 -22.56 -21.60
N LEU A 556 -35.47 -21.56 -22.42
CA LEU A 556 -35.85 -21.51 -23.83
C LEU A 556 -35.37 -22.74 -24.62
N ALA A 557 -34.11 -23.15 -24.41
CA ALA A 557 -33.56 -24.34 -25.04
C ALA A 557 -34.33 -25.60 -24.61
N ALA A 558 -34.73 -25.71 -23.35
CA ALA A 558 -35.54 -26.82 -22.88
C ALA A 558 -36.89 -26.89 -23.60
N LEU A 559 -37.56 -25.76 -23.88
CA LEU A 559 -38.80 -25.75 -24.67
C LEU A 559 -38.60 -26.34 -26.07
N ILE A 560 -37.51 -25.95 -26.74
CA ILE A 560 -37.18 -26.38 -28.11
C ILE A 560 -36.79 -27.86 -28.15
N PHE A 561 -35.90 -28.31 -27.26
CA PHE A 561 -35.36 -29.67 -27.28
C PHE A 561 -36.31 -30.73 -26.71
N TYR A 562 -37.20 -30.37 -25.78
CA TYR A 562 -38.11 -31.31 -25.13
C TYR A 562 -39.56 -31.26 -25.66
N ARG A 563 -39.86 -30.42 -26.68
CA ARG A 563 -41.19 -30.29 -27.32
C ARG A 563 -42.34 -30.20 -26.30
N VAL A 564 -42.13 -29.37 -25.28
CA VAL A 564 -43.05 -29.20 -24.14
C VAL A 564 -44.34 -28.53 -24.63
N LYS A 565 -45.52 -29.09 -24.31
CA LYS A 565 -46.82 -28.49 -24.65
C LYS A 565 -47.03 -27.20 -23.84
N ALA A 566 -47.79 -26.23 -24.37
CA ALA A 566 -48.01 -24.93 -23.73
C ALA A 566 -48.55 -25.00 -22.27
N LYS A 567 -49.24 -26.09 -21.90
CA LYS A 567 -49.75 -26.32 -20.53
C LYS A 567 -48.65 -26.66 -19.51
N ASP A 568 -47.48 -27.11 -19.97
CA ASP A 568 -46.30 -27.46 -19.16
C ASP A 568 -45.23 -26.35 -19.19
N PHE A 569 -45.54 -25.18 -19.77
CA PHE A 569 -44.64 -24.04 -19.90
C PHE A 569 -44.14 -23.52 -18.55
N PHE A 570 -45.05 -23.44 -17.58
CA PHE A 570 -44.78 -22.99 -16.20
C PHE A 570 -44.28 -24.13 -15.27
N SER A 571 -44.34 -25.40 -15.69
CA SER A 571 -43.98 -26.55 -14.86
C SER A 571 -42.48 -26.94 -14.94
N LEU A 572 -41.69 -26.22 -15.75
CA LEU A 572 -40.26 -26.46 -15.87
C LEU A 572 -39.50 -25.97 -14.63
N LYS A 573 -38.76 -26.90 -14.00
CA LYS A 573 -37.91 -26.66 -12.83
C LYS A 573 -36.98 -25.45 -13.01
N ILE A 574 -36.39 -25.29 -14.20
CA ILE A 574 -35.48 -24.17 -14.53
C ILE A 574 -36.23 -22.83 -14.57
N PHE A 575 -37.47 -22.81 -15.07
CA PHE A 575 -38.28 -21.59 -15.10
C PHE A 575 -38.62 -21.08 -13.71
N SER A 576 -39.02 -22.00 -12.81
CA SER A 576 -39.25 -21.68 -11.39
C SER A 576 -37.99 -21.10 -10.75
N LEU A 577 -36.82 -21.69 -11.05
CA LEU A 577 -35.54 -21.18 -10.57
C LEU A 577 -35.21 -19.80 -11.13
N PHE A 578 -35.45 -19.55 -12.43
CA PHE A 578 -35.28 -18.25 -13.06
C PHE A 578 -36.13 -17.17 -12.37
N LEU A 579 -37.44 -17.41 -12.20
CA LEU A 579 -38.34 -16.45 -11.56
C LEU A 579 -37.95 -16.16 -10.10
N CYS A 580 -37.65 -17.18 -9.30
CA CYS A 580 -37.20 -16.98 -7.92
C CYS A 580 -35.85 -16.23 -7.87
N THR A 581 -34.92 -16.55 -8.77
CA THR A 581 -33.63 -15.85 -8.86
C THR A 581 -33.82 -14.38 -9.24
N LEU A 582 -34.69 -14.10 -10.22
CA LEU A 582 -35.04 -12.75 -10.66
C LEU A 582 -35.69 -11.96 -9.53
N PHE A 583 -36.59 -12.57 -8.77
CA PHE A 583 -37.20 -11.95 -7.59
C PHE A 583 -36.15 -11.55 -6.56
N PHE A 584 -35.28 -12.47 -6.14
CA PHE A 584 -34.23 -12.15 -5.17
C PHE A 584 -33.26 -11.10 -5.69
N ALA A 585 -32.87 -11.18 -6.97
CA ALA A 585 -32.02 -10.19 -7.63
C ALA A 585 -32.68 -8.79 -7.61
N ALA A 586 -33.97 -8.70 -7.94
CA ALA A 586 -34.71 -7.43 -7.93
C ALA A 586 -34.79 -6.84 -6.52
N VAL A 587 -35.06 -7.65 -5.51
CA VAL A 587 -35.15 -7.23 -4.09
C VAL A 587 -33.83 -6.61 -3.61
N VAL A 588 -32.69 -7.20 -3.95
CA VAL A 588 -31.38 -6.69 -3.49
C VAL A 588 -30.83 -5.57 -4.37
N PHE A 589 -31.17 -5.53 -5.66
CA PHE A 589 -30.58 -4.61 -6.62
C PHE A 589 -31.35 -3.29 -6.76
N LEU A 590 -32.68 -3.35 -6.86
CA LEU A 590 -33.51 -2.18 -7.17
C LEU A 590 -33.36 -1.05 -6.13
N PRO A 591 -33.41 -1.29 -4.81
CA PRO A 591 -33.37 -0.20 -3.82
C PRO A 591 -32.19 0.76 -3.96
N PHE A 592 -31.07 0.30 -4.53
CA PHE A 592 -29.82 1.06 -4.64
C PHE A 592 -29.49 1.50 -6.08
N ASN A 593 -30.26 1.06 -7.09
CA ASN A 593 -29.94 1.26 -8.51
C ASN A 593 -31.14 1.76 -9.36
N LEU A 594 -32.24 2.19 -8.74
CA LEU A 594 -33.44 2.71 -9.45
C LEU A 594 -33.16 3.88 -10.41
N LYS A 595 -32.11 4.68 -10.14
CA LYS A 595 -31.71 5.84 -10.97
C LYS A 595 -30.53 5.54 -11.90
N ALA A 596 -30.10 4.28 -12.01
CA ALA A 596 -28.99 3.92 -12.88
C ALA A 596 -29.37 4.14 -14.36
N THR A 597 -28.68 5.05 -15.03
CA THR A 597 -28.83 5.29 -16.48
C THR A 597 -28.08 4.22 -17.28
N SER A 598 -28.37 4.07 -18.58
CA SER A 598 -27.70 3.07 -19.43
C SER A 598 -26.19 3.34 -19.51
N LEU A 599 -25.41 2.54 -18.77
CA LEU A 599 -23.95 2.65 -18.69
C LEU A 599 -23.22 1.90 -19.84
N LEU A 600 -23.91 1.03 -20.58
CA LEU A 600 -23.34 0.23 -21.66
C LEU A 600 -23.45 0.93 -23.01
N VAL A 601 -22.37 0.82 -23.79
CA VAL A 601 -22.22 1.32 -25.15
C VAL A 601 -21.99 0.14 -26.07
N PHE A 602 -22.76 0.04 -27.15
CA PHE A 602 -22.54 -0.96 -28.19
C PHE A 602 -21.27 -0.61 -28.98
N SER A 603 -20.21 -1.39 -28.77
CA SER A 603 -18.91 -1.22 -29.42
C SER A 603 -18.32 -2.61 -29.73
N PRO A 604 -18.80 -3.26 -30.80
CA PRO A 604 -18.44 -4.64 -31.08
C PRO A 604 -16.94 -4.80 -31.32
N LEU A 605 -16.33 -5.87 -30.81
CA LEU A 605 -14.92 -6.21 -30.96
C LEU A 605 -13.96 -5.12 -30.46
N TRP A 606 -14.38 -4.27 -29.52
CA TRP A 606 -13.52 -3.19 -29.00
C TRP A 606 -12.23 -3.73 -28.36
N PHE A 607 -12.31 -4.77 -27.52
CA PHE A 607 -11.13 -5.33 -26.86
C PHE A 607 -10.13 -5.96 -27.83
N SER A 608 -10.61 -6.72 -28.83
CA SER A 608 -9.71 -7.34 -29.82
C SER A 608 -9.02 -6.29 -30.68
N ARG A 609 -9.71 -5.20 -31.03
CA ARG A 609 -9.15 -4.08 -31.81
C ARG A 609 -8.15 -3.27 -30.99
N THR A 610 -8.51 -2.85 -29.78
CA THR A 610 -7.60 -2.04 -28.94
C THR A 610 -6.41 -2.83 -28.42
N MET A 611 -6.54 -4.16 -28.26
CA MET A 611 -5.42 -5.04 -27.94
C MET A 611 -4.27 -4.91 -28.94
N ILE A 612 -4.57 -4.86 -30.24
CA ILE A 612 -3.55 -4.71 -31.29
C ILE A 612 -3.15 -3.25 -31.49
N ALA A 613 -4.03 -2.29 -31.17
CA ALA A 613 -3.78 -0.87 -31.37
C ALA A 613 -2.96 -0.21 -30.25
N TYR A 614 -2.99 -0.72 -29.02
CA TYR A 614 -2.31 -0.08 -27.88
C TYR A 614 -0.92 -0.67 -27.62
N SER A 615 0.06 0.21 -27.36
CA SER A 615 1.47 -0.14 -27.14
C SER A 615 1.73 -0.93 -25.85
N ASP A 616 0.92 -0.69 -24.81
CA ASP A 616 0.96 -1.37 -23.51
C ASP A 616 0.21 -2.72 -23.50
N ARG A 617 -0.39 -3.09 -24.64
CA ARG A 617 -1.09 -4.37 -24.84
C ARG A 617 -0.30 -5.25 -25.80
N LEU A 618 -0.96 -5.88 -26.78
CA LEU A 618 -0.25 -6.63 -27.81
C LEU A 618 0.47 -5.69 -28.77
N GLY A 619 -0.07 -4.51 -29.08
CA GLY A 619 0.63 -3.46 -29.85
C GLY A 619 1.13 -3.92 -31.22
N TRP A 620 0.32 -4.69 -31.96
CA TRP A 620 0.66 -5.14 -33.31
C TRP A 620 0.22 -4.10 -34.35
N PHE A 621 0.91 -2.95 -34.37
CA PHE A 621 0.56 -1.80 -35.23
C PHE A 621 0.45 -2.13 -36.72
N LYS A 622 1.26 -3.06 -37.24
CA LYS A 622 1.16 -3.52 -38.63
C LYS A 622 -0.21 -4.13 -38.94
N LEU A 623 -0.75 -4.94 -38.03
CA LEU A 623 -2.07 -5.56 -38.19
C LEU A 623 -3.18 -4.51 -38.05
N GLU A 624 -3.05 -3.56 -37.13
CA GLU A 624 -4.02 -2.47 -36.97
C GLU A 624 -4.05 -1.56 -38.20
N ASN A 625 -2.89 -1.16 -38.72
CA ASN A 625 -2.80 -0.35 -39.94
C ASN A 625 -3.38 -1.09 -41.16
N ALA A 626 -3.10 -2.40 -41.29
CA ALA A 626 -3.71 -3.22 -42.35
C ALA A 626 -5.24 -3.27 -42.22
N ARG A 627 -5.75 -3.49 -41.00
CA ARG A 627 -7.19 -3.49 -40.70
C ARG A 627 -7.86 -2.18 -41.09
N LEU A 628 -7.28 -1.04 -40.68
CA LEU A 628 -7.79 0.29 -41.05
C LEU A 628 -7.73 0.53 -42.57
N ALA A 629 -6.61 0.19 -43.21
CA ALA A 629 -6.46 0.35 -44.66
C ALA A 629 -7.51 -0.47 -45.44
N TYR A 630 -7.71 -1.74 -45.09
CA TYR A 630 -8.70 -2.59 -45.75
C TYR A 630 -10.14 -2.11 -45.55
N PHE A 631 -10.45 -1.54 -44.39
CA PHE A 631 -11.76 -0.93 -44.14
C PHE A 631 -11.99 0.29 -45.04
N HIS A 632 -11.01 1.20 -45.10
CA HIS A 632 -11.13 2.43 -45.90
C HIS A 632 -11.03 2.19 -47.41
N SER A 633 -10.34 1.13 -47.86
CA SER A 633 -10.24 0.77 -49.27
C SER A 633 -11.38 -0.12 -49.78
N GLY A 634 -12.37 -0.47 -48.92
CA GLY A 634 -13.48 -1.35 -49.29
C GLY A 634 -13.11 -2.82 -49.48
N GLU A 635 -11.93 -3.24 -49.00
CA GLU A 635 -11.42 -4.62 -49.11
C GLU A 635 -12.00 -5.51 -47.99
N TRP A 636 -13.32 -5.71 -48.02
CA TRP A 636 -14.07 -6.32 -46.91
C TRP A 636 -13.60 -7.70 -46.48
N LEU A 637 -13.16 -8.56 -47.42
CA LEU A 637 -12.64 -9.89 -47.09
C LEU A 637 -11.35 -9.79 -46.28
N LYS A 638 -10.41 -8.94 -46.71
CA LYS A 638 -9.13 -8.74 -45.99
C LYS A 638 -9.37 -8.09 -44.64
N TRP A 639 -10.29 -7.14 -44.56
CA TRP A 639 -10.73 -6.54 -43.30
C TRP A 639 -11.31 -7.60 -42.34
N LEU A 640 -12.23 -8.45 -42.82
CA LEU A 640 -12.84 -9.52 -42.01
C LEU A 640 -11.80 -10.54 -41.53
N LEU A 641 -10.81 -10.89 -42.36
CA LEU A 641 -9.70 -11.74 -41.97
C LEU A 641 -8.82 -11.09 -40.89
N ALA A 642 -8.58 -9.78 -40.98
CA ALA A 642 -7.83 -9.04 -39.96
C ALA A 642 -8.59 -8.97 -38.62
N GLU A 643 -9.89 -8.68 -38.65
CA GLU A 643 -10.77 -8.71 -37.45
C GLU A 643 -10.83 -10.12 -36.85
N GLY A 644 -11.00 -11.15 -37.68
CA GLY A 644 -11.02 -12.54 -37.27
C GLY A 644 -9.70 -12.99 -36.64
N LEU A 645 -8.56 -12.56 -37.20
CA LEU A 645 -7.24 -12.81 -36.63
C LEU A 645 -7.08 -12.11 -35.26
N ALA A 646 -7.46 -10.83 -35.16
CA ALA A 646 -7.40 -10.08 -33.90
C ALA A 646 -8.25 -10.73 -32.81
N LEU A 647 -9.49 -11.15 -33.14
CA LEU A 647 -10.37 -11.86 -32.23
C LEU A 647 -9.80 -13.22 -31.82
N THR A 648 -9.22 -13.96 -32.76
CA THR A 648 -8.58 -15.26 -32.49
C THR A 648 -7.41 -15.09 -31.53
N ILE A 649 -6.55 -14.10 -31.75
CA ILE A 649 -5.43 -13.80 -30.84
C ILE A 649 -5.95 -13.38 -29.46
N PHE A 650 -6.99 -12.56 -29.39
CA PHE A 650 -7.60 -12.16 -28.13
C PHE A 650 -8.10 -13.38 -27.32
N ILE A 651 -8.83 -14.29 -27.96
CA ILE A 651 -9.38 -15.47 -27.27
C ILE A 651 -8.26 -16.45 -26.91
N LEU A 652 -7.46 -16.90 -27.90
CA LEU A 652 -6.43 -17.91 -27.69
C LEU A 652 -5.31 -17.41 -26.78
N GLY A 653 -4.92 -16.15 -26.94
CA GLY A 653 -3.92 -15.48 -26.11
C GLY A 653 -4.31 -15.48 -24.65
N ASN A 654 -5.56 -15.13 -24.33
CA ASN A 654 -6.06 -15.16 -22.96
C ASN A 654 -6.24 -16.59 -22.41
N LEU A 655 -6.73 -17.53 -23.22
CA LEU A 655 -7.04 -18.87 -22.72
C LEU A 655 -5.80 -19.65 -22.29
N GLY A 656 -4.64 -19.41 -22.92
CA GLY A 656 -3.42 -20.12 -22.56
C GLY A 656 -3.61 -21.63 -22.72
N THR A 657 -3.23 -22.39 -21.68
CA THR A 657 -3.45 -23.84 -21.61
C THR A 657 -4.91 -24.24 -21.36
N ARG A 658 -5.80 -23.32 -20.93
CA ARG A 658 -7.22 -23.61 -20.75
C ARG A 658 -7.95 -23.84 -22.07
N ILE A 659 -7.32 -23.57 -23.22
CA ILE A 659 -7.88 -23.84 -24.55
C ILE A 659 -8.34 -25.30 -24.72
N VAL A 660 -7.71 -26.24 -24.02
CA VAL A 660 -8.11 -27.65 -24.00
C VAL A 660 -9.55 -27.85 -23.52
N GLY A 661 -10.10 -26.91 -22.75
CA GLY A 661 -11.50 -26.92 -22.32
C GLY A 661 -12.50 -26.75 -23.44
N VAL A 662 -12.13 -26.10 -24.57
CA VAL A 662 -13.01 -25.97 -25.75
C VAL A 662 -13.35 -27.34 -26.33
N CYS A 663 -12.44 -28.32 -26.23
CA CYS A 663 -12.67 -29.69 -26.67
C CYS A 663 -13.81 -30.40 -25.90
N TYR A 664 -14.27 -29.86 -24.77
CA TYR A 664 -15.40 -30.39 -24.04
C TYR A 664 -16.68 -30.42 -24.91
N GLY A 665 -16.89 -29.41 -25.77
CA GLY A 665 -18.01 -29.42 -26.73
C GLY A 665 -17.94 -30.59 -27.73
N GLY A 666 -16.73 -30.99 -28.13
CA GLY A 666 -16.51 -32.18 -28.96
C GLY A 666 -16.84 -33.49 -28.24
N LEU A 667 -16.75 -33.53 -26.90
CA LEU A 667 -17.16 -34.68 -26.10
C LEU A 667 -18.69 -34.85 -26.10
N TRP A 668 -19.44 -33.75 -26.18
CA TRP A 668 -20.90 -33.80 -26.31
C TRP A 668 -21.32 -34.37 -27.65
N TRP A 669 -20.74 -33.87 -28.75
CA TRP A 669 -21.03 -34.34 -30.10
C TRP A 669 -20.80 -35.86 -30.25
N ARG A 670 -19.71 -36.38 -29.64
CA ARG A 670 -19.38 -37.81 -29.68
C ARG A 670 -20.30 -38.69 -28.82
N ARG A 671 -20.94 -38.15 -27.78
CA ARG A 671 -21.74 -38.94 -26.83
C ARG A 671 -23.12 -39.31 -27.38
N LYS A 672 -23.62 -38.65 -28.44
CA LYS A 672 -25.00 -38.80 -28.98
C LYS A 672 -26.12 -38.77 -27.89
N LYS A 673 -25.81 -38.29 -26.68
CA LYS A 673 -26.74 -38.17 -25.55
C LYS A 673 -27.36 -36.78 -25.56
N LYS A 674 -28.61 -36.67 -25.08
CA LYS A 674 -29.25 -35.37 -24.82
C LYS A 674 -28.41 -34.58 -23.82
N ILE A 675 -28.20 -33.30 -24.11
CA ILE A 675 -27.55 -32.34 -23.20
C ILE A 675 -28.38 -32.27 -21.93
N SER A 676 -27.75 -32.45 -20.77
CA SER A 676 -28.41 -32.32 -19.47
C SER A 676 -28.72 -30.86 -19.14
N GLU A 677 -29.67 -30.62 -18.24
CA GLU A 677 -30.06 -29.27 -17.81
C GLU A 677 -28.87 -28.47 -17.27
N ILE A 678 -27.98 -29.11 -16.52
CA ILE A 678 -26.75 -28.48 -16.02
C ILE A 678 -25.78 -28.17 -17.16
N GLU A 679 -25.59 -29.06 -18.12
CA GLU A 679 -24.72 -28.80 -19.27
C GLU A 679 -25.26 -27.67 -20.15
N SER A 680 -26.58 -27.58 -20.31
CA SER A 680 -27.24 -26.45 -20.98
C SER A 680 -26.94 -25.14 -20.26
N PHE A 681 -27.11 -25.10 -18.93
CA PHE A 681 -26.82 -23.91 -18.13
C PHE A 681 -25.37 -23.48 -18.26
N LEU A 682 -24.42 -24.40 -18.11
CA LEU A 682 -22.98 -24.10 -18.19
C LEU A 682 -22.58 -23.66 -19.61
N LEU A 683 -23.22 -24.18 -20.66
CA LEU A 683 -22.99 -23.74 -22.05
C LEU A 683 -23.45 -22.29 -22.25
N PHE A 684 -24.68 -21.95 -21.85
CA PHE A 684 -25.15 -20.57 -21.99
C PHE A 684 -24.38 -19.61 -21.11
N PHE A 685 -23.95 -20.03 -19.91
CA PHE A 685 -23.04 -19.27 -19.06
C PHE A 685 -21.75 -18.95 -19.83
N LEU A 686 -21.18 -19.94 -20.51
CA LEU A 686 -19.97 -19.76 -21.31
C LEU A 686 -20.17 -18.80 -22.48
N VAL A 687 -21.26 -18.97 -23.23
CA VAL A 687 -21.54 -18.14 -24.41
C VAL A 687 -21.80 -16.69 -23.99
N ILE A 688 -22.65 -16.45 -22.99
CA ILE A 688 -23.01 -15.11 -22.56
C ILE A 688 -21.79 -14.38 -21.99
N SER A 689 -20.97 -15.05 -21.18
CA SER A 689 -19.74 -14.47 -20.61
C SER A 689 -18.67 -14.14 -21.65
N LEU A 690 -18.68 -14.79 -22.82
CA LEU A 690 -17.82 -14.45 -23.97
C LEU A 690 -18.41 -13.34 -24.84
N VAL A 691 -19.70 -13.43 -25.17
CA VAL A 691 -20.34 -12.57 -26.18
C VAL A 691 -20.57 -11.15 -25.67
N LEU A 692 -21.04 -10.98 -24.43
CA LEU A 692 -21.32 -9.64 -23.88
C LEU A 692 -20.11 -8.68 -23.93
N PRO A 693 -18.90 -9.07 -23.46
CA PRO A 693 -17.74 -8.17 -23.54
C PRO A 693 -17.25 -7.96 -24.97
N LEU A 694 -17.60 -8.84 -25.92
CA LEU A 694 -17.29 -8.64 -27.34
C LEU A 694 -18.28 -7.69 -28.03
N LEU A 695 -19.42 -7.36 -27.43
CA LEU A 695 -20.41 -6.46 -28.02
C LEU A 695 -20.50 -5.10 -27.32
N PHE A 696 -20.23 -5.06 -26.02
CA PHE A 696 -20.48 -3.89 -25.18
C PHE A 696 -19.27 -3.46 -24.34
N ILE A 697 -19.09 -2.15 -24.23
CA ILE A 697 -18.17 -1.49 -23.30
C ILE A 697 -18.94 -0.57 -22.35
N GLN A 698 -18.34 -0.19 -21.21
CA GLN A 698 -18.93 0.81 -20.32
C GLN A 698 -18.48 2.21 -20.71
N LYS A 699 -19.41 3.19 -20.67
CA LYS A 699 -19.21 4.58 -21.14
C LYS A 699 -18.02 5.31 -20.51
N SER A 700 -17.66 5.01 -19.26
CA SER A 700 -16.57 5.67 -18.52
C SER A 700 -15.27 4.88 -18.48
N ASN A 701 -15.35 3.55 -18.32
CA ASN A 701 -14.17 2.70 -18.21
C ASN A 701 -14.43 1.34 -18.87
N PRO A 702 -13.90 1.09 -20.10
CA PRO A 702 -14.04 -0.19 -20.77
C PRO A 702 -13.53 -1.38 -19.94
N TRP A 703 -12.57 -1.18 -19.03
CA TRP A 703 -12.06 -2.24 -18.14
C TRP A 703 -13.14 -2.93 -17.31
N ASN A 704 -14.26 -2.26 -17.07
CA ASN A 704 -15.36 -2.83 -16.31
C ASN A 704 -16.07 -3.97 -17.04
N THR A 705 -16.29 -3.88 -18.36
CA THR A 705 -16.97 -4.95 -19.11
C THR A 705 -16.08 -6.15 -19.39
N ILE A 706 -14.74 -6.02 -19.37
CA ILE A 706 -13.83 -7.18 -19.51
C ILE A 706 -14.06 -8.21 -18.40
N GLN A 707 -14.67 -7.81 -17.28
CA GLN A 707 -14.95 -8.70 -16.15
C GLN A 707 -15.96 -9.80 -16.48
N PHE A 708 -16.82 -9.63 -17.51
CA PHE A 708 -17.60 -10.76 -18.05
C PHE A 708 -16.68 -11.89 -18.55
N PHE A 709 -15.60 -11.53 -19.22
CA PHE A 709 -14.63 -12.47 -19.77
C PHE A 709 -13.82 -13.20 -18.68
N TYR A 710 -13.78 -12.67 -17.45
CA TYR A 710 -13.16 -13.38 -16.32
C TYR A 710 -13.99 -14.62 -15.94
N TYR A 711 -15.32 -14.52 -15.98
CA TYR A 711 -16.21 -15.68 -15.76
C TYR A 711 -16.13 -16.69 -16.91
N PHE A 712 -15.92 -16.23 -18.15
CA PHE A 712 -15.65 -17.11 -19.29
C PHE A 712 -14.37 -17.92 -19.04
N GLN A 713 -13.28 -17.26 -18.67
CA GLN A 713 -12.01 -17.89 -18.33
C GLN A 713 -12.12 -18.88 -17.16
N PHE A 714 -12.85 -18.51 -16.11
CA PHE A 714 -13.10 -19.38 -14.96
C PHE A 714 -13.88 -20.65 -15.36
N MET A 715 -14.94 -20.51 -16.16
CA MET A 715 -15.73 -21.66 -16.61
C MET A 715 -14.92 -22.55 -17.58
N LEU A 716 -14.11 -21.94 -18.47
CA LEU A 716 -13.16 -22.69 -19.31
C LEU A 716 -12.12 -23.45 -18.50
N ALA A 717 -11.65 -22.90 -17.38
CA ALA A 717 -10.73 -23.60 -16.48
C ALA A 717 -11.37 -24.88 -15.91
N ILE A 718 -12.65 -24.83 -15.53
CA ILE A 718 -13.40 -26.01 -15.10
C ILE A 718 -13.48 -27.03 -16.23
N PHE A 719 -13.88 -26.62 -17.44
CA PHE A 719 -13.98 -27.53 -18.59
C PHE A 719 -12.64 -28.14 -19.00
N ALA A 720 -11.56 -27.35 -18.97
CA ALA A 720 -10.20 -27.82 -19.20
C ALA A 720 -9.84 -28.94 -18.21
N GLY A 721 -10.19 -28.76 -16.94
CA GLY A 721 -10.00 -29.77 -15.91
C GLY A 721 -10.76 -31.08 -16.19
N VAL A 722 -12.01 -30.98 -16.64
CA VAL A 722 -12.83 -32.15 -16.99
C VAL A 722 -12.27 -32.90 -18.20
N VAL A 723 -11.83 -32.19 -19.23
CA VAL A 723 -11.23 -32.79 -20.43
C VAL A 723 -9.91 -33.48 -20.06
N VAL A 724 -8.99 -32.77 -19.40
CA VAL A 724 -7.68 -33.32 -19.02
C VAL A 724 -7.84 -34.51 -18.09
N GLY A 725 -8.72 -34.43 -17.09
CA GLY A 725 -8.98 -35.52 -16.15
C GLY A 725 -9.45 -36.82 -16.80
N LYS A 726 -10.01 -36.76 -18.02
CA LYS A 726 -10.47 -37.93 -18.78
C LYS A 726 -9.39 -38.53 -19.71
N TYR A 727 -8.46 -37.72 -20.22
CA TYR A 727 -7.53 -38.12 -21.30
C TYR A 727 -6.04 -38.09 -20.92
N CYS A 728 -5.67 -37.87 -19.66
CA CYS A 728 -4.31 -37.46 -19.31
C CYS A 728 -3.21 -38.53 -19.54
N LYS A 729 -2.27 -38.22 -20.46
CA LYS A 729 -0.88 -38.72 -20.50
C LYS A 729 0.19 -37.59 -20.45
N VAL A 730 -0.19 -36.31 -20.40
CA VAL A 730 0.70 -35.15 -20.69
C VAL A 730 0.90 -34.19 -19.49
N GLY A 731 0.96 -34.73 -18.27
CA GLY A 731 0.81 -33.93 -17.04
C GLY A 731 1.89 -32.86 -16.80
N VAL A 732 3.18 -33.18 -16.95
CA VAL A 732 4.27 -32.31 -16.48
C VAL A 732 4.45 -31.05 -17.35
N LEU A 733 4.49 -31.21 -18.67
CA LEU A 733 4.63 -30.08 -19.60
C LEU A 733 3.44 -29.10 -19.47
N LEU A 734 2.22 -29.64 -19.37
CA LEU A 734 1.00 -28.85 -19.20
C LEU A 734 1.03 -28.05 -17.89
N ILE A 735 1.48 -28.65 -16.78
CA ILE A 735 1.65 -27.97 -15.49
C ILE A 735 2.66 -26.83 -15.63
N GLY A 736 3.84 -27.10 -16.20
CA GLY A 736 4.89 -26.10 -16.39
C GLY A 736 4.40 -24.89 -17.19
N LEU A 737 3.76 -25.11 -18.34
CA LEU A 737 3.22 -24.05 -19.19
C LEU A 737 2.11 -23.24 -18.50
N THR A 738 1.26 -23.89 -17.69
CA THR A 738 0.16 -23.22 -16.98
C THR A 738 0.70 -22.30 -15.88
N LEU A 739 1.73 -22.74 -15.15
CA LEU A 739 2.30 -21.99 -14.02
C LEU A 739 3.06 -20.72 -14.44
N MET A 740 3.48 -20.60 -15.71
CA MET A 740 4.32 -19.50 -16.17
C MET A 740 3.74 -18.13 -15.86
N THR A 741 2.46 -17.87 -16.20
CA THR A 741 1.84 -16.56 -15.94
C THR A 741 1.83 -16.25 -14.44
N THR A 742 1.44 -17.23 -13.61
CA THR A 742 1.38 -17.04 -12.15
C THR A 742 2.76 -16.71 -11.60
N PHE A 743 3.79 -17.47 -11.99
CA PHE A 743 5.16 -17.23 -11.56
C PHE A 743 5.65 -15.83 -11.98
N THR A 744 5.38 -15.42 -13.22
CA THR A 744 5.89 -14.17 -13.76
C THR A 744 5.21 -12.96 -13.15
N THR A 745 3.89 -12.99 -12.99
CA THR A 745 3.13 -11.93 -12.31
C THR A 745 3.61 -11.78 -10.87
N LEU A 746 3.72 -12.89 -10.13
CA LEU A 746 4.16 -12.82 -8.74
C LEU A 746 5.60 -12.28 -8.65
N LYS A 747 6.53 -12.80 -9.45
CA LYS A 747 7.94 -12.38 -9.42
C LYS A 747 8.13 -10.90 -9.76
N ASN A 748 7.42 -10.41 -10.77
CA ASN A 748 7.66 -9.08 -11.32
C ASN A 748 6.84 -8.00 -10.60
N ASP A 749 5.59 -8.29 -10.23
CA ASP A 749 4.64 -7.27 -9.82
C ASP A 749 4.34 -7.29 -8.31
N TYR A 750 4.44 -8.44 -7.64
CA TYR A 750 4.00 -8.60 -6.24
C TYR A 750 5.09 -9.07 -5.26
N TRP A 751 6.13 -9.76 -5.72
CA TRP A 751 7.29 -10.15 -4.90
C TRP A 751 8.20 -8.98 -4.54
N PRO A 752 8.50 -8.00 -5.43
CA PRO A 752 9.47 -6.95 -5.14
C PRO A 752 9.23 -6.28 -3.79
N GLY A 753 10.32 -6.07 -3.03
CA GLY A 753 10.26 -5.52 -1.67
C GLY A 753 9.75 -4.07 -1.62
N ARG A 754 9.77 -3.36 -2.75
CA ARG A 754 9.31 -1.98 -2.89
C ARG A 754 7.95 -1.94 -3.60
N PRO A 755 6.90 -1.36 -2.99
CA PRO A 755 5.61 -1.17 -3.64
C PRO A 755 5.66 0.00 -4.65
N PRO A 756 4.71 0.06 -5.61
CA PRO A 756 4.49 1.25 -6.43
C PRO A 756 4.06 2.47 -5.61
N ALA A 757 3.23 2.27 -4.58
CA ALA A 757 2.65 3.36 -3.80
C ALA A 757 2.67 3.11 -2.28
N ARG A 758 2.56 4.18 -1.50
CA ARG A 758 2.58 4.16 -0.02
C ARG A 758 1.83 5.31 0.65
N VAL A 759 1.59 5.17 1.94
CA VAL A 759 1.30 6.27 2.88
C VAL A 759 2.48 6.37 3.87
N SER A 760 3.02 7.56 4.10
CA SER A 760 4.16 7.72 5.02
C SER A 760 3.77 7.44 6.48
N ILE A 761 4.75 7.22 7.35
CA ILE A 761 4.45 6.96 8.77
C ILE A 761 3.89 8.22 9.45
N GLU A 762 4.37 9.39 9.04
CA GLU A 762 3.87 10.69 9.51
C GLU A 762 2.41 10.89 9.09
N GLU A 763 2.05 10.53 7.85
CA GLU A 763 0.66 10.54 7.39
C GLU A 763 -0.19 9.53 8.18
N LEU A 764 0.33 8.32 8.42
CA LEU A 764 -0.39 7.31 9.22
C LEU A 764 -0.63 7.79 10.67
N GLU A 765 0.32 8.50 11.28
CA GLU A 765 0.14 9.08 12.62
C GLU A 765 -0.96 10.16 12.60
N ALA A 766 -0.96 11.03 11.59
CA ALA A 766 -2.01 12.03 11.40
C ALA A 766 -3.39 11.41 11.15
N LEU A 767 -3.46 10.34 10.35
CA LEU A 767 -4.70 9.63 10.04
C LEU A 767 -5.21 8.82 11.24
N GLU A 768 -4.32 8.22 12.04
CA GLU A 768 -4.69 7.59 13.31
C GLU A 768 -5.23 8.63 14.31
N PHE A 769 -4.60 9.81 14.39
CA PHE A 769 -5.11 10.92 15.19
C PHE A 769 -6.51 11.34 14.72
N LEU A 770 -6.70 11.55 13.41
CA LEU A 770 -8.00 11.90 12.81
C LEU A 770 -9.05 10.84 13.10
N SER A 771 -8.72 9.55 13.02
CA SER A 771 -9.66 8.45 13.29
C SER A 771 -10.27 8.51 14.70
N LYS A 772 -9.53 9.05 15.68
CA LYS A 772 -9.94 9.19 17.08
C LYS A 772 -10.71 10.47 17.36
N GLN A 773 -10.75 11.43 16.44
CA GLN A 773 -11.49 12.68 16.63
C GLN A 773 -13.01 12.47 16.47
N PRO A 774 -13.85 13.36 17.03
CA PRO A 774 -15.30 13.33 16.81
C PRO A 774 -15.70 13.32 15.32
N GLU A 775 -16.90 12.85 15.01
CA GLU A 775 -17.41 12.85 13.63
C GLU A 775 -17.47 14.27 13.04
N GLY A 776 -17.10 14.38 11.76
CA GLY A 776 -17.05 15.62 10.98
C GLY A 776 -16.50 15.37 9.59
N VAL A 777 -16.80 16.27 8.66
CA VAL A 777 -16.29 16.19 7.29
C VAL A 777 -14.83 16.68 7.26
N ILE A 778 -13.99 15.97 6.51
CA ILE A 778 -12.60 16.36 6.26
C ILE A 778 -12.52 17.05 4.90
N LEU A 779 -11.91 18.22 4.86
CA LEU A 779 -11.49 18.87 3.63
C LEU A 779 -10.04 18.49 3.30
N THR A 780 -9.83 18.02 2.08
CA THR A 780 -8.52 17.65 1.53
C THR A 780 -8.19 18.56 0.35
N PHE A 781 -6.90 18.76 0.11
CA PHE A 781 -6.44 19.45 -1.10
C PHE A 781 -6.73 18.57 -2.33
N PRO A 782 -7.29 19.13 -3.43
CA PRO A 782 -7.58 18.38 -4.65
C PRO A 782 -6.36 17.71 -5.27
N HIS A 783 -6.53 16.55 -5.90
CA HIS A 783 -5.41 15.80 -6.47
C HIS A 783 -4.69 16.59 -7.59
N ASP A 784 -3.36 16.61 -7.53
CA ASP A 784 -2.48 17.25 -8.50
C ASP A 784 -1.69 16.20 -9.30
N PHE A 785 -2.13 15.94 -10.53
CA PHE A 785 -1.51 14.98 -11.44
C PHE A 785 -0.04 15.31 -11.77
N SER A 786 0.40 16.57 -11.63
CA SER A 786 1.79 16.94 -11.89
C SER A 786 2.75 16.35 -10.86
N TRP A 787 2.25 15.95 -9.68
CA TRP A 787 3.06 15.39 -8.60
C TRP A 787 3.52 13.97 -8.89
N TYR A 788 2.88 13.23 -9.80
CA TYR A 788 3.26 11.85 -10.11
C TYR A 788 4.75 11.67 -10.46
N ASN A 789 5.29 12.61 -11.24
CA ASN A 789 6.69 12.60 -11.68
C ASN A 789 7.66 13.24 -10.67
N LYS A 790 7.14 13.87 -9.61
CA LYS A 790 7.95 14.50 -8.56
C LYS A 790 8.50 13.48 -7.56
N PHE A 791 7.81 12.36 -7.36
CA PHE A 791 8.18 11.33 -6.39
C PHE A 791 8.68 10.06 -7.06
N SER A 792 9.73 9.46 -6.50
CA SER A 792 10.16 8.11 -6.85
C SER A 792 9.30 7.07 -6.13
N GLU A 793 9.25 5.85 -6.66
CA GLU A 793 8.62 4.73 -5.96
C GLU A 793 9.29 4.42 -4.62
N PRO A 794 8.56 3.96 -3.59
CA PRO A 794 7.09 3.97 -3.50
C PRO A 794 6.56 5.41 -3.44
N ARG A 795 5.68 5.75 -4.38
CA ARG A 795 5.08 7.09 -4.48
C ARG A 795 4.06 7.30 -3.37
N PRO A 796 3.99 8.48 -2.73
CA PRO A 796 2.91 8.78 -1.81
C PRO A 796 1.53 8.70 -2.51
N LEU A 797 0.51 8.17 -1.83
CA LEU A 797 -0.83 7.98 -2.43
C LEU A 797 -1.43 9.27 -2.97
N TYR A 798 -1.25 10.39 -2.27
CA TYR A 798 -1.73 11.70 -2.72
C TYR A 798 -1.14 12.15 -4.07
N ALA A 799 -0.01 11.59 -4.50
CA ALA A 799 0.66 11.88 -5.75
C ALA A 799 0.62 10.71 -6.75
N TYR A 800 0.08 9.55 -6.35
CA TYR A 800 0.06 8.34 -7.16
C TYR A 800 -1.11 8.32 -8.15
N GLU A 801 -2.31 8.56 -7.63
CA GLU A 801 -3.57 8.61 -8.36
C GLU A 801 -4.58 9.36 -7.46
N THR A 802 -5.74 9.76 -7.99
CA THR A 802 -6.86 10.17 -7.12
C THR A 802 -7.28 8.98 -6.25
N THR A 803 -7.31 9.10 -4.92
CA THR A 803 -7.58 7.97 -4.01
C THR A 803 -8.42 8.39 -2.80
N ALA A 804 -9.10 7.42 -2.18
CA ALA A 804 -9.94 7.61 -0.99
C ALA A 804 -9.18 7.47 0.34
N TYR A 805 -7.86 7.71 0.36
CA TYR A 805 -7.01 7.21 1.45
C TYR A 805 -7.22 7.96 2.78
N VAL A 806 -7.59 9.24 2.75
CA VAL A 806 -7.89 10.00 3.95
C VAL A 806 -9.21 9.49 4.55
N SER A 807 -10.23 9.27 3.73
CA SER A 807 -11.47 8.62 4.20
C SER A 807 -11.23 7.22 4.75
N ALA A 808 -10.45 6.41 4.03
CA ALA A 808 -10.17 5.01 4.36
C ALA A 808 -9.41 4.84 5.69
N LEU A 809 -8.39 5.66 5.95
CA LEU A 809 -7.54 5.51 7.13
C LEU A 809 -7.96 6.45 8.27
N GLY A 810 -8.51 7.62 7.95
CA GLY A 810 -9.12 8.54 8.92
C GLY A 810 -10.53 8.12 9.37
N SER A 811 -11.13 7.10 8.72
CA SER A 811 -12.45 6.54 9.05
C SER A 811 -13.54 7.61 9.13
N LYS A 812 -13.53 8.60 8.24
CA LYS A 812 -14.46 9.74 8.21
C LYS A 812 -14.82 10.07 6.77
N GLN A 813 -15.95 10.77 6.57
CA GLN A 813 -16.30 11.24 5.25
C GLN A 813 -15.42 12.43 4.85
N THR A 814 -15.01 12.47 3.59
CA THR A 814 -14.32 13.62 3.01
C THR A 814 -15.28 14.43 2.14
N PHE A 815 -15.00 15.73 2.04
CA PHE A 815 -15.77 16.64 1.20
C PHE A 815 -15.70 16.22 -0.28
N LEU A 816 -14.48 15.89 -0.72
CA LEU A 816 -14.16 15.35 -2.03
C LEU A 816 -12.86 14.53 -1.95
N GLU A 817 -12.92 13.26 -2.33
CA GLU A 817 -11.76 12.42 -2.68
C GLU A 817 -12.16 11.48 -3.84
N ASP A 818 -11.18 10.79 -4.44
CA ASP A 818 -11.43 9.71 -5.41
C ASP A 818 -12.35 10.12 -6.60
N GLU A 819 -11.89 11.13 -7.35
CA GLU A 819 -12.56 11.65 -8.56
C GLU A 819 -12.86 10.54 -9.59
N MET A 820 -12.02 9.49 -9.66
CA MET A 820 -12.20 8.37 -10.58
C MET A 820 -13.43 7.53 -10.22
N ASN A 821 -13.58 7.11 -8.96
CA ASN A 821 -14.75 6.35 -8.53
C ASN A 821 -16.03 7.20 -8.57
N LEU A 822 -15.94 8.51 -8.28
CA LEU A 822 -17.07 9.43 -8.43
C LEU A 822 -17.51 9.58 -9.90
N ASN A 823 -16.57 9.61 -10.84
CA ASN A 823 -16.88 9.61 -12.26
C ASN A 823 -17.53 8.29 -12.72
N ILE A 824 -17.04 7.14 -12.22
CA ILE A 824 -17.61 5.82 -12.55
C ILE A 824 -19.05 5.69 -12.02
N THR A 825 -19.34 6.25 -10.85
CA THR A 825 -20.65 6.17 -10.19
C THR A 825 -21.62 7.30 -10.55
N GLY A 826 -21.15 8.31 -11.29
CA GLY A 826 -21.97 9.36 -11.89
C GLY A 826 -22.28 10.55 -10.98
N TYR A 827 -21.43 10.85 -10.00
CA TYR A 827 -21.57 12.06 -9.18
C TYR A 827 -20.99 13.28 -9.90
N ASN A 828 -21.62 14.44 -9.72
CA ASN A 828 -21.08 15.72 -10.16
C ASN A 828 -20.02 16.22 -9.16
N TRP A 829 -18.79 15.74 -9.33
CA TRP A 829 -17.67 16.06 -8.44
C TRP A 829 -16.90 17.30 -8.87
N GLN A 830 -17.05 17.73 -10.12
CA GLN A 830 -16.31 18.82 -10.73
C GLN A 830 -16.56 20.15 -10.01
N SER A 831 -17.81 20.47 -9.67
CA SER A 831 -18.13 21.69 -8.92
C SER A 831 -17.50 21.70 -7.52
N ARG A 832 -17.51 20.57 -6.82
CA ARG A 832 -16.84 20.46 -5.51
C ARG A 832 -15.33 20.60 -5.61
N ARG A 833 -14.73 20.17 -6.71
CA ARG A 833 -13.30 20.35 -6.94
C ARG A 833 -12.97 21.83 -7.05
N GLU A 834 -13.74 22.57 -7.84
CA GLU A 834 -13.59 24.02 -7.99
C GLU A 834 -13.77 24.76 -6.65
N GLU A 835 -14.77 24.37 -5.85
CA GLU A 835 -14.99 24.93 -4.51
C GLU A 835 -13.83 24.63 -3.55
N SER A 836 -13.33 23.39 -3.54
CA SER A 836 -12.17 23.00 -2.72
C SER A 836 -10.91 23.77 -3.15
N GLN A 837 -10.65 23.88 -4.46
CA GLN A 837 -9.54 24.69 -4.99
C GLN A 837 -9.69 26.16 -4.59
N ARG A 838 -10.89 26.73 -4.72
CA ARG A 838 -11.17 28.11 -4.31
C ARG A 838 -10.88 28.31 -2.83
N PHE A 839 -11.24 27.36 -1.96
CA PHE A 839 -10.96 27.46 -0.53
C PHE A 839 -9.47 27.60 -0.22
N PHE A 840 -8.61 26.83 -0.88
CA PHE A 840 -7.16 26.91 -0.67
C PHE A 840 -6.49 28.10 -1.36
N LEU A 841 -7.16 28.75 -2.31
CA LEU A 841 -6.60 29.88 -3.07
C LEU A 841 -7.18 31.24 -2.68
N THR A 842 -8.30 31.29 -1.96
CA THR A 842 -9.01 32.54 -1.69
C THR A 842 -8.41 33.31 -0.51
N ALA A 843 -8.42 34.64 -0.62
CA ALA A 843 -8.16 35.55 0.49
C ALA A 843 -9.45 36.00 1.21
N ASP A 844 -10.63 35.63 0.68
CA ASP A 844 -11.94 35.98 1.24
C ASP A 844 -12.27 35.08 2.44
N GLN A 845 -12.00 35.60 3.64
CA GLN A 845 -12.22 34.87 4.89
C GLN A 845 -13.70 34.61 5.19
N ASP A 846 -14.60 35.50 4.77
CA ASP A 846 -16.03 35.35 5.03
C ASP A 846 -16.63 34.25 4.17
N TRP A 847 -16.27 34.21 2.88
CA TRP A 847 -16.60 33.08 2.02
C TRP A 847 -16.01 31.77 2.56
N GLY A 848 -14.74 31.78 2.98
CA GLY A 848 -14.07 30.60 3.54
C GLY A 848 -14.78 30.05 4.78
N ARG A 849 -15.15 30.91 5.75
CA ARG A 849 -15.92 30.49 6.94
C ARG A 849 -17.30 29.96 6.58
N ASN A 850 -18.00 30.63 5.66
CA ASN A 850 -19.31 30.19 5.19
C ASN A 850 -19.23 28.83 4.48
N PHE A 851 -18.19 28.61 3.66
CA PHE A 851 -17.93 27.35 2.99
C PHE A 851 -17.70 26.20 3.99
N LEU A 852 -16.88 26.41 5.02
CA LEU A 852 -16.63 25.42 6.07
C LEU A 852 -17.92 25.05 6.82
N ASN A 853 -18.71 26.05 7.21
CA ASN A 853 -19.96 25.86 7.95
C ASN A 853 -21.03 25.15 7.09
N ALA A 854 -21.23 25.61 5.85
CA ALA A 854 -22.24 25.06 4.94
C ALA A 854 -21.98 23.58 4.61
N ASN A 855 -20.72 23.16 4.59
CA ASN A 855 -20.31 21.79 4.27
C ASN A 855 -19.97 20.94 5.52
N ASN A 856 -20.20 21.47 6.74
CA ASN A 856 -19.92 20.79 8.01
C ASN A 856 -18.46 20.28 8.11
N ILE A 857 -17.52 21.05 7.58
CA ILE A 857 -16.09 20.74 7.59
C ILE A 857 -15.55 21.02 8.99
N LYS A 858 -15.02 20.00 9.65
CA LYS A 858 -14.40 20.12 10.99
C LYS A 858 -12.89 19.95 10.98
N TYR A 859 -12.36 19.32 9.94
CA TYR A 859 -10.94 18.99 9.83
C TYR A 859 -10.44 19.36 8.46
N ILE A 860 -9.21 19.88 8.41
CA ILE A 860 -8.47 20.09 7.17
C ILE A 860 -7.25 19.17 7.22
N TYR A 861 -7.08 18.37 6.18
CA TYR A 861 -5.94 17.47 6.03
C TYR A 861 -5.06 17.96 4.87
N LEU A 862 -3.80 18.29 5.19
CA LEU A 862 -2.80 18.76 4.24
C LEU A 862 -1.52 17.96 4.38
N VAL A 863 -0.87 17.68 3.25
CA VAL A 863 0.50 17.16 3.22
C VAL A 863 1.50 18.27 2.92
N LYS A 864 2.77 18.04 3.26
CA LYS A 864 3.84 19.00 3.03
C LYS A 864 3.85 19.48 1.57
N GLY A 865 3.86 20.79 1.38
CA GLY A 865 3.88 21.43 0.06
C GLY A 865 2.50 21.83 -0.48
N GLN A 866 1.40 21.42 0.17
CA GLN A 866 0.07 21.98 -0.05
C GLN A 866 -0.10 23.22 0.85
N ARG A 867 -0.88 24.19 0.39
CA ARG A 867 -1.21 25.42 1.13
C ARG A 867 -2.67 25.72 0.95
#